data_AF-A0A242KFI5-F1
#
_entry.id   AF-A0A242KFI5-F1
#
_cell.length_a   1.000
_cell.length_b   1.000
_cell.length_c   1.000
_cell.angle_alpha   90.00
_cell.angle_beta   90.00
_cell.angle_gamma   90.00
#
_symmetry.space_group_name_H-M   'P 1'
#
loop_
_entity.id
_entity.type
_entity.pdbx_description
1 polymer ?
#
loop_
_entity_poly.entity_id
_entity_poly.type
_entity_poly.pdbx_seq_one_letter_code
_entity_poly.pdbx_strand_id
1 'polypeptide(L)'
;MQSSLLKLMVIITLQTQFFPSIIAVAENINAKGIDIVTGEGLEEDKNIEISNNNDLKENLVTQSSVNDNDDESAKSSSSNAQITEESISETNLSEEIDNNSGNIDPRNPEVGIQVIGSALTATLKNNPDARTVVSTIADVISSNRTINTVIINGSFGADNAGGYGRSLAEGNVNHIHFQNSNYIPMQFYSSDESLYSVTDDGSIKQMSSRSIRVRGSGKTEITRIELNSLERIDGYNLVGFNGQRLSFPALKIISAKNNYAVSEMAFIEEIDFSKLEVLDGYQLFRDMPSLKSADLGSLVEINTESQSSFNNFFDLKNQFPVYVNLISLKGFPEIPIGSSVIDGLAPIYMKVRNDFSSDLAGTDRNVLAYSGINDHQEIVRVGQDDKLKLSAFGDNFYTFGDNISVNWYINGTRSAYTGAEIEIAASEVGVGTFTFSPVIDHNGVEEPEFLRDVEIEVEVRANKVTAEAVPQEVVLGGEFTKEQLQSFVKKVKFGEYILKPEEYVVEQVSLPSTSLVGEKVAEVKVIHQASGTEAVIEVPVTVLWGNTIYAVEANASASTAALSLLVTENGPALVASEGYGTPLSSENIRSRPSFSIFSNNYNNKIGSLHYGTVHQGRSTLVAGWNQDLMPIDIKYGDVLSLSVFQYAIAAQNYNGNNTWVTRNEIPVLEAVGFPEALYMMTKEGYQLMRVNQLITNDLTFSVGSTTKEIEERLSEFFDFHSDFTENEKEEFSYKLICHDGTLKTGEKKAQIQVTQTKGEYHFSYEYEVSFYVEPGTIELNELANADFDFGEIKYMSNRQEVQAKGDLAPRIIINDYSNVSQWDLLVSRTPYADEQGRVLNDVTMAFKNLKIFETVHEELEIPSGDVIVDQTPYSIGTMVNKEGIHGKEYGKSVIQIGDSQNSVLTGVSLKLPANIPIDASTYRTTVTWELVSDPTLLGGGQ
;
A
#
# COMPACT_ATOMS: atom_id res chain seq x y z
N MET A 1 22.33 138.99 2.05
CA MET A 1 23.55 138.20 2.28
C MET A 1 23.32 137.39 3.55
N GLN A 2 22.71 136.20 3.55
CA GLN A 2 23.09 134.92 2.93
C GLN A 2 24.47 134.41 3.40
N SER A 3 24.44 133.47 4.36
CA SER A 3 25.49 132.49 4.75
C SER A 3 24.95 131.76 5.99
N SER A 4 24.09 130.76 5.80
CA SER A 4 24.43 129.33 5.74
C SER A 4 24.31 128.65 7.11
N LEU A 5 23.06 128.29 7.45
CA LEU A 5 22.78 127.15 8.33
C LEU A 5 23.45 125.92 7.71
N LEU A 6 24.55 125.45 8.29
CA LEU A 6 25.04 124.11 8.02
C LEU A 6 24.09 123.14 8.74
N LYS A 7 23.07 122.66 8.01
CA LYS A 7 22.38 121.42 8.36
C LYS A 7 23.38 120.29 8.08
N LEU A 8 24.11 119.89 9.10
CA LEU A 8 24.87 118.67 9.05
C LEU A 8 23.88 117.51 9.16
N MET A 9 23.88 116.62 8.16
CA MET A 9 22.98 115.49 8.05
C MET A 9 23.86 114.24 8.07
N VAL A 10 23.72 113.44 9.13
CA VAL A 10 24.38 112.16 9.28
C VAL A 10 23.29 111.10 9.28
N ILE A 11 23.33 110.20 8.30
CA ILE A 11 22.51 108.98 8.29
C ILE A 11 23.43 107.84 8.69
N ILE A 12 23.06 107.08 9.72
CA ILE A 12 23.80 105.88 10.11
C ILE A 12 22.98 104.65 9.82
N THR A 13 23.49 103.79 8.94
CA THR A 13 22.86 102.52 8.57
C THR A 13 23.73 101.37 9.06
N LEU A 14 23.13 100.45 9.79
CA LEU A 14 23.76 99.20 10.17
C LEU A 14 23.74 98.21 9.01
N GLN A 15 24.79 97.38 8.91
CA GLN A 15 24.71 96.09 8.23
C GLN A 15 25.19 95.03 9.22
N THR A 16 24.39 94.02 9.51
CA THR A 16 24.87 92.87 10.27
C THR A 16 25.51 91.85 9.32
N GLN A 17 26.72 91.39 9.64
CA GLN A 17 27.39 90.30 8.92
C GLN A 17 27.57 89.09 9.83
N PHE A 18 27.38 87.90 9.26
CA PHE A 18 27.50 86.61 9.93
C PHE A 18 28.81 85.92 9.53
N PHE A 19 29.52 85.38 10.51
CA PHE A 19 30.58 84.41 10.28
C PHE A 19 30.22 83.14 11.06
N PRO A 20 29.98 82.00 10.39
CA PRO A 20 29.95 80.73 11.09
C PRO A 20 31.38 80.40 11.54
N SER A 21 31.57 80.20 12.84
CA SER A 21 32.86 79.76 13.39
C SER A 21 33.24 78.39 12.80
N ILE A 22 34.46 78.30 12.27
CA ILE A 22 35.11 77.05 11.85
C ILE A 22 35.39 76.22 13.10
N ILE A 23 34.86 75.00 13.14
CA ILE A 23 35.12 74.02 14.20
C ILE A 23 36.53 73.44 13.98
N ALA A 24 37.48 73.75 14.86
CA ALA A 24 38.72 72.99 14.98
C ALA A 24 38.50 71.86 16.00
N VAL A 25 38.06 70.68 15.55
CA VAL A 25 38.11 69.48 16.38
C VAL A 25 39.52 68.90 16.29
N ALA A 26 40.24 68.86 17.42
CA ALA A 26 41.43 68.05 17.55
C ALA A 26 41.02 66.57 17.53
N GLU A 27 41.51 65.80 16.55
CA GLU A 27 41.41 64.35 16.54
C GLU A 27 42.08 63.78 17.80
N ASN A 28 41.28 63.18 18.69
CA ASN A 28 41.80 62.35 19.77
C ASN A 28 42.22 60.99 19.18
N ILE A 29 43.51 60.87 18.88
CA ILE A 29 44.18 59.58 18.75
C ILE A 29 44.18 58.92 20.14
N ASN A 30 43.48 57.80 20.28
CA ASN A 30 43.75 56.87 21.38
C ASN A 30 43.94 55.46 20.86
N ALA A 31 45.16 54.98 21.07
CA ALA A 31 45.62 53.65 20.73
C ALA A 31 45.15 52.61 21.76
N LYS A 32 44.75 51.43 21.28
CA LYS A 32 45.13 50.12 21.86
C LYS A 32 44.59 48.98 21.00
N GLY A 33 45.49 48.06 20.64
CA GLY A 33 45.12 46.74 20.10
C GLY A 33 46.01 46.27 18.97
N ILE A 34 47.29 46.02 19.27
CA ILE A 34 48.16 45.19 18.42
C ILE A 34 47.66 43.76 18.56
N ASP A 35 47.37 43.10 17.43
CA ASP A 35 47.79 41.71 17.24
C ASP A 35 48.27 41.49 15.82
N ILE A 36 49.47 40.93 15.74
CA ILE A 36 50.16 40.51 14.53
C ILE A 36 49.80 39.04 14.32
N VAL A 37 49.14 38.71 13.21
CA VAL A 37 49.47 37.51 12.42
C VAL A 37 49.30 37.84 10.93
N THR A 38 50.43 37.86 10.25
CA THR A 38 50.67 37.69 8.80
C THR A 38 49.84 36.53 8.23
N GLY A 39 49.12 36.61 7.11
CA GLY A 39 49.47 37.20 5.83
C GLY A 39 49.34 36.12 4.74
N GLU A 40 48.36 36.30 3.85
CA GLU A 40 48.33 36.06 2.38
C GLU A 40 48.62 34.66 1.78
N GLY A 41 48.02 34.24 0.65
CA GLY A 41 47.13 34.88 -0.34
C GLY A 41 46.26 33.82 -1.06
N LEU A 42 45.11 34.20 -1.64
CA LEU A 42 44.90 34.68 -3.03
C LEU A 42 45.27 33.62 -4.09
N GLU A 43 44.51 33.32 -5.14
CA GLU A 43 43.24 33.78 -5.71
C GLU A 43 42.93 32.82 -6.90
N GLU A 44 41.66 32.80 -7.34
CA GLU A 44 41.18 32.64 -8.74
C GLU A 44 41.63 31.40 -9.58
N ASP A 45 40.87 30.81 -10.50
CA ASP A 45 39.71 31.26 -11.25
C ASP A 45 38.97 30.06 -11.90
N LYS A 46 37.75 30.38 -12.29
CA LYS A 46 36.73 29.82 -13.20
C LYS A 46 37.02 28.75 -14.28
N ASN A 47 35.87 28.18 -14.69
CA ASN A 47 35.41 27.73 -16.03
C ASN A 47 35.70 26.28 -16.46
N ILE A 48 34.69 25.42 -16.70
CA ILE A 48 33.57 25.36 -17.70
C ILE A 48 33.92 24.39 -18.85
N GLU A 49 32.94 23.53 -19.16
CA GLU A 49 32.66 22.78 -20.41
C GLU A 49 33.55 21.58 -20.82
N ILE A 50 32.98 20.37 -20.89
CA ILE A 50 32.07 19.78 -21.91
C ILE A 50 32.85 19.12 -23.08
N SER A 51 32.51 17.84 -23.24
CA SER A 51 32.38 17.08 -24.48
C SER A 51 33.55 16.29 -25.08
N ASN A 52 33.13 15.07 -25.43
CA ASN A 52 33.32 14.41 -26.71
C ASN A 52 34.55 13.52 -26.94
N ASN A 53 34.20 12.23 -26.90
CA ASN A 53 34.26 11.30 -28.02
C ASN A 53 35.55 10.53 -28.30
N ASN A 54 35.27 9.30 -28.72
CA ASN A 54 36.02 8.46 -29.66
C ASN A 54 37.25 7.76 -29.07
N ASP A 55 37.55 6.50 -29.36
CA ASP A 55 36.86 5.42 -30.05
C ASP A 55 37.81 4.20 -29.95
N LEU A 56 37.27 3.01 -30.24
CA LEU A 56 37.98 1.83 -30.80
C LEU A 56 38.79 0.87 -29.91
N LYS A 57 38.25 -0.37 -29.91
CA LYS A 57 38.91 -1.68 -30.23
C LYS A 57 39.89 -2.25 -29.19
N GLU A 58 39.96 -3.56 -28.91
CA GLU A 58 39.67 -4.75 -29.72
C GLU A 58 39.60 -6.01 -28.82
N ASN A 59 38.59 -6.85 -29.07
CA ASN A 59 38.65 -8.31 -29.29
C ASN A 59 39.09 -9.39 -28.26
N LEU A 60 38.31 -10.48 -28.39
CA LEU A 60 38.57 -11.94 -28.25
C LEU A 60 38.18 -12.59 -26.89
N VAL A 61 37.04 -13.35 -26.85
CA VAL A 61 36.86 -14.81 -27.15
C VAL A 61 36.80 -15.58 -25.81
N THR A 62 35.90 -16.53 -25.48
CA THR A 62 34.75 -17.22 -26.11
C THR A 62 33.97 -18.01 -25.05
N GLN A 63 32.64 -18.08 -25.23
CA GLN A 63 31.72 -19.22 -25.14
C GLN A 63 31.61 -20.12 -23.89
N SER A 64 30.39 -20.21 -23.33
CA SER A 64 29.60 -21.46 -23.28
C SER A 64 28.09 -21.16 -23.16
N SER A 65 27.30 -21.68 -24.10
CA SER A 65 25.81 -21.75 -24.20
C SER A 65 25.23 -22.74 -23.18
N VAL A 66 24.07 -22.59 -22.52
CA VAL A 66 22.67 -22.22 -22.86
C VAL A 66 21.86 -23.32 -23.56
N ASN A 67 20.90 -23.83 -22.78
CA ASN A 67 19.52 -24.29 -22.97
C ASN A 67 18.90 -24.46 -24.36
N ASP A 68 18.14 -25.55 -24.43
CA ASP A 68 16.73 -25.72 -24.83
C ASP A 68 16.18 -25.04 -26.09
N ASN A 69 15.82 -25.93 -27.02
CA ASN A 69 14.51 -26.11 -27.67
C ASN A 69 13.65 -24.87 -27.91
N ASP A 70 13.29 -24.67 -29.18
CA ASP A 70 11.88 -24.57 -29.57
C ASP A 70 11.67 -24.85 -31.08
N ASP A 71 10.53 -25.51 -31.30
CA ASP A 71 9.56 -25.39 -32.38
C ASP A 71 9.71 -25.94 -33.82
N GLU A 72 8.76 -26.85 -34.07
CA GLU A 72 7.74 -26.86 -35.13
C GLU A 72 8.08 -26.93 -36.63
N SER A 73 7.81 -28.14 -37.14
CA SER A 73 6.68 -28.42 -38.05
C SER A 73 6.93 -28.73 -39.54
N ALA A 74 6.13 -29.72 -39.97
CA ALA A 74 5.52 -29.90 -41.29
C ALA A 74 6.19 -30.80 -42.37
N LYS A 75 5.57 -31.99 -42.49
CA LYS A 75 4.99 -32.61 -43.71
C LYS A 75 5.92 -33.04 -44.88
N SER A 76 5.94 -34.34 -45.15
CA SER A 76 5.21 -35.01 -46.26
C SER A 76 5.98 -36.16 -46.96
N SER A 77 5.28 -37.29 -47.04
CA SER A 77 5.20 -38.28 -48.14
C SER A 77 6.45 -38.92 -48.79
N SER A 78 6.47 -40.25 -48.63
CA SER A 78 6.50 -41.30 -49.67
C SER A 78 7.82 -41.77 -50.31
N SER A 79 8.00 -43.09 -50.18
CA SER A 79 8.29 -44.11 -51.21
C SER A 79 9.71 -44.69 -51.36
N ASN A 80 9.70 -46.03 -51.20
CA ASN A 80 10.27 -47.08 -52.05
C ASN A 80 11.64 -47.73 -51.77
N ALA A 81 11.55 -49.09 -51.79
CA ALA A 81 12.50 -50.12 -52.25
C ALA A 81 13.71 -50.43 -51.35
N GLN A 82 14.23 -51.65 -51.21
CA GLN A 82 13.91 -53.03 -51.65
C GLN A 82 14.88 -53.97 -50.87
N ILE A 83 14.41 -55.17 -50.47
CA ILE A 83 14.97 -56.55 -50.70
C ILE A 83 16.49 -56.77 -50.43
N THR A 84 16.96 -57.74 -49.62
CA THR A 84 17.03 -59.23 -49.78
C THR A 84 17.36 -59.86 -48.42
N GLU A 85 16.64 -60.87 -47.91
CA GLU A 85 16.79 -62.33 -48.16
C GLU A 85 18.22 -62.89 -48.01
N GLU A 86 18.41 -63.85 -47.09
CA GLU A 86 18.73 -65.23 -47.48
C GLU A 86 18.62 -66.24 -46.33
N SER A 87 18.44 -67.48 -46.75
CA SER A 87 17.87 -68.64 -46.09
C SER A 87 18.88 -69.77 -45.82
N ILE A 88 18.50 -70.58 -44.84
CA ILE A 88 18.79 -72.00 -44.52
C ILE A 88 19.47 -72.87 -45.61
N SER A 89 20.41 -73.71 -45.16
CA SER A 89 20.76 -75.05 -45.70
C SER A 89 21.08 -75.97 -44.50
N GLU A 90 20.98 -77.31 -44.49
CA GLU A 90 21.48 -78.34 -45.41
C GLU A 90 20.93 -79.76 -45.05
N THR A 91 20.55 -80.55 -46.07
CA THR A 91 20.86 -81.98 -46.42
C THR A 91 21.03 -83.13 -45.38
N ASN A 92 20.89 -84.45 -45.67
CA ASN A 92 20.23 -85.34 -46.66
C ASN A 92 20.64 -86.83 -46.34
N LEU A 93 20.04 -87.82 -47.02
CA LEU A 93 20.37 -89.28 -47.18
C LEU A 93 19.79 -90.27 -46.13
N SER A 94 19.25 -91.47 -46.45
CA SER A 94 19.27 -92.33 -47.66
C SER A 94 18.30 -93.54 -47.59
N GLU A 95 17.96 -94.09 -48.78
CA GLU A 95 17.70 -95.50 -49.19
C GLU A 95 16.28 -96.17 -49.26
N GLU A 96 16.15 -96.94 -50.37
CA GLU A 96 15.06 -97.69 -51.04
C GLU A 96 14.40 -98.83 -50.19
N ILE A 97 13.23 -99.46 -50.48
CA ILE A 97 12.85 -100.37 -51.61
C ILE A 97 11.32 -100.70 -51.61
N ASP A 98 10.75 -100.81 -52.82
CA ASP A 98 9.59 -101.57 -53.40
C ASP A 98 8.09 -101.50 -52.97
N ASN A 99 7.30 -101.05 -53.96
CA ASN A 99 6.10 -101.63 -54.61
C ASN A 99 4.83 -101.98 -53.78
N ASN A 100 3.75 -101.23 -54.01
CA ASN A 100 2.78 -101.63 -55.04
C ASN A 100 1.84 -100.48 -55.45
N SER A 101 1.52 -100.46 -56.74
CA SER A 101 0.90 -99.35 -57.47
C SER A 101 -0.63 -99.35 -57.41
N GLY A 102 -1.17 -98.15 -57.16
CA GLY A 102 -2.51 -97.72 -57.56
C GLY A 102 -2.38 -96.25 -57.93
N ASN A 103 -2.62 -95.90 -59.19
CA ASN A 103 -2.37 -94.60 -59.77
C ASN A 103 -3.28 -93.53 -59.11
N ILE A 104 -2.74 -92.74 -58.16
CA ILE A 104 -3.45 -91.63 -57.50
C ILE A 104 -2.82 -90.33 -58.02
N ASP A 105 -3.60 -89.48 -58.68
CA ASP A 105 -3.21 -88.08 -58.95
C ASP A 105 -3.01 -87.39 -57.59
N PRO A 106 -1.79 -86.92 -57.25
CA PRO A 106 -1.49 -86.36 -55.94
C PRO A 106 -2.24 -85.05 -55.64
N ARG A 107 -3.09 -84.56 -56.56
CA ARG A 107 -3.94 -83.38 -56.38
C ARG A 107 -5.40 -83.69 -56.06
N ASN A 108 -5.83 -84.95 -56.08
CA ASN A 108 -7.21 -85.27 -55.76
C ASN A 108 -7.48 -85.19 -54.24
N PRO A 109 -8.59 -84.59 -53.81
CA PRO A 109 -9.00 -84.61 -52.42
C PRO A 109 -9.28 -86.04 -51.95
N GLU A 110 -8.69 -86.44 -50.82
CA GLU A 110 -8.78 -87.80 -50.29
C GLU A 110 -8.98 -87.77 -48.76
N VAL A 111 -9.75 -88.74 -48.26
CA VAL A 111 -9.98 -88.98 -46.82
C VAL A 111 -9.38 -90.33 -46.47
N GLY A 112 -8.20 -90.32 -45.86
CA GLY A 112 -7.56 -91.54 -45.36
C GLY A 112 -8.15 -91.94 -44.00
N ILE A 113 -8.62 -93.17 -43.85
CA ILE A 113 -9.17 -93.67 -42.58
C ILE A 113 -8.21 -94.69 -41.95
N GLN A 114 -7.89 -94.48 -40.67
CA GLN A 114 -7.17 -95.44 -39.84
C GLN A 114 -7.96 -95.70 -38.55
N VAL A 115 -8.21 -96.96 -38.22
CA VAL A 115 -8.87 -97.34 -36.96
C VAL A 115 -7.87 -98.07 -36.06
N ILE A 116 -7.62 -97.54 -34.87
CA ILE A 116 -6.75 -98.13 -33.84
C ILE A 116 -7.55 -98.23 -32.54
N GLY A 117 -7.88 -99.46 -32.12
CA GLY A 117 -8.72 -99.69 -30.95
C GLY A 117 -10.12 -99.08 -31.12
N SER A 118 -10.52 -98.20 -30.20
CA SER A 118 -11.80 -97.45 -30.26
C SER A 118 -11.66 -96.06 -30.89
N ALA A 119 -10.48 -95.72 -31.44
CA ALA A 119 -10.23 -94.44 -32.09
C ALA A 119 -10.17 -94.59 -33.61
N LEU A 120 -10.86 -93.68 -34.31
CA LEU A 120 -10.76 -93.50 -35.75
C LEU A 120 -10.04 -92.19 -36.03
N THR A 121 -8.98 -92.24 -36.82
CA THR A 121 -8.30 -91.07 -37.36
C THR A 121 -8.64 -90.90 -38.84
N ALA A 122 -9.20 -89.75 -39.19
CA ALA A 122 -9.43 -89.33 -40.57
C ALA A 122 -8.38 -88.29 -40.98
N THR A 123 -7.46 -88.68 -41.87
CA THR A 123 -6.41 -87.80 -42.40
C THR A 123 -6.88 -87.18 -43.71
N LEU A 124 -6.99 -85.85 -43.75
CA LEU A 124 -7.50 -85.09 -44.88
C LEU A 124 -6.33 -84.64 -45.76
N LYS A 125 -6.32 -85.07 -47.03
CA LYS A 125 -5.31 -84.67 -48.03
C LYS A 125 -5.95 -83.85 -49.14
N ASN A 126 -5.29 -82.75 -49.53
CA ASN A 126 -5.76 -81.83 -50.57
C ASN A 126 -7.17 -81.25 -50.31
N ASN A 127 -7.50 -80.99 -49.04
CA ASN A 127 -8.71 -80.29 -48.60
C ASN A 127 -10.02 -80.88 -49.17
N PRO A 128 -10.38 -82.13 -48.84
CA PRO A 128 -11.65 -82.74 -49.23
C PRO A 128 -12.85 -81.94 -48.71
N ASP A 129 -13.93 -81.92 -49.48
CA ASP A 129 -15.14 -81.24 -49.05
C ASP A 129 -15.77 -81.91 -47.82
N ALA A 130 -16.46 -81.12 -47.01
CA ALA A 130 -16.97 -81.58 -45.73
C ALA A 130 -17.94 -82.76 -45.84
N ARG A 131 -18.79 -82.79 -46.88
CA ARG A 131 -19.75 -83.88 -47.11
C ARG A 131 -19.04 -85.21 -47.34
N THR A 132 -17.96 -85.20 -48.11
CA THR A 132 -17.14 -86.39 -48.38
C THR A 132 -16.52 -86.89 -47.08
N VAL A 133 -15.88 -86.00 -46.31
CA VAL A 133 -15.28 -86.36 -45.01
C VAL A 133 -16.30 -86.97 -44.05
N VAL A 134 -17.43 -86.28 -43.84
CA VAL A 134 -18.49 -86.74 -42.93
C VAL A 134 -19.08 -88.07 -43.39
N SER A 135 -19.36 -88.23 -44.69
CA SER A 135 -19.93 -89.49 -45.21
C SER A 135 -18.95 -90.66 -45.07
N THR A 136 -17.66 -90.46 -45.39
CA THR A 136 -16.63 -91.50 -45.25
C THR A 136 -16.46 -91.93 -43.80
N ILE A 137 -16.45 -90.99 -42.85
CA ILE A 137 -16.36 -91.33 -41.42
C ILE A 137 -17.65 -92.04 -40.97
N ALA A 138 -18.82 -91.51 -41.35
CA ALA A 138 -20.13 -92.08 -41.02
C ALA A 138 -20.28 -93.54 -41.52
N ASP A 139 -19.79 -93.86 -42.72
CA ASP A 139 -19.78 -95.23 -43.27
C ASP A 139 -19.03 -96.21 -42.35
N VAL A 140 -17.89 -95.79 -41.79
CA VAL A 140 -17.05 -96.62 -40.94
C VAL A 140 -17.64 -96.76 -39.54
N ILE A 141 -18.06 -95.65 -38.91
CA ILE A 141 -18.61 -95.69 -37.54
C ILE A 141 -20.01 -96.32 -37.48
N SER A 142 -20.82 -96.23 -38.55
CA SER A 142 -22.12 -96.88 -38.60
C SER A 142 -21.99 -98.41 -38.65
N SER A 143 -20.90 -98.89 -39.24
CA SER A 143 -20.53 -100.31 -39.34
C SER A 143 -19.72 -100.81 -38.13
N ASN A 144 -18.98 -99.94 -37.45
CA ASN A 144 -18.17 -100.27 -36.28
C ASN A 144 -18.56 -99.44 -35.04
N ARG A 145 -19.43 -100.03 -34.21
CA ARG A 145 -19.99 -99.42 -33.00
C ARG A 145 -19.03 -99.35 -31.81
N THR A 146 -17.80 -99.90 -31.90
CA THR A 146 -16.79 -99.77 -30.84
C THR A 146 -16.01 -98.47 -30.91
N ILE A 147 -16.11 -97.74 -32.03
CA ILE A 147 -15.44 -96.45 -32.20
C ILE A 147 -16.18 -95.41 -31.36
N ASN A 148 -15.48 -94.85 -30.38
CA ASN A 148 -15.99 -93.80 -29.52
C ASN A 148 -15.17 -92.50 -29.59
N THR A 149 -14.03 -92.51 -30.27
CA THR A 149 -13.18 -91.35 -30.46
C THR A 149 -12.93 -91.14 -31.94
N VAL A 150 -13.15 -89.91 -32.42
CA VAL A 150 -12.84 -89.51 -33.80
C VAL A 150 -11.81 -88.40 -33.78
N ILE A 151 -10.68 -88.62 -34.45
CA ILE A 151 -9.61 -87.64 -34.66
C ILE A 151 -9.66 -87.19 -36.12
N ILE A 152 -9.82 -85.91 -36.36
CA ILE A 152 -9.72 -85.31 -37.70
C ILE A 152 -8.37 -84.64 -37.81
N ASN A 153 -7.54 -85.04 -38.76
CA ASN A 153 -6.24 -84.43 -38.99
C ASN A 153 -6.14 -83.85 -40.40
N GLY A 154 -6.07 -82.54 -40.50
CA GLY A 154 -5.97 -81.78 -41.74
C GLY A 154 -7.14 -80.83 -41.98
N SER A 155 -7.05 -80.07 -43.06
CA SER A 155 -8.00 -79.00 -43.38
C SER A 155 -9.13 -79.50 -44.28
N PHE A 156 -10.33 -78.98 -44.05
CA PHE A 156 -11.50 -79.19 -44.91
C PHE A 156 -11.49 -78.22 -46.10
N GLY A 157 -12.04 -78.66 -47.23
CA GLY A 157 -12.37 -77.84 -48.40
C GLY A 157 -13.68 -77.08 -48.21
N ALA A 158 -14.57 -77.11 -49.21
CA ALA A 158 -15.86 -76.44 -49.13
C ALA A 158 -16.79 -77.07 -48.08
N ASP A 159 -17.48 -76.22 -47.29
CA ASP A 159 -18.52 -76.69 -46.36
C ASP A 159 -19.84 -76.95 -47.10
N ASN A 160 -19.96 -78.15 -47.67
CA ASN A 160 -21.13 -78.62 -48.40
C ASN A 160 -21.87 -79.76 -47.67
N ALA A 161 -21.59 -79.96 -46.38
CA ALA A 161 -22.22 -80.99 -45.55
C ALA A 161 -23.70 -80.68 -45.23
N GLY A 162 -24.20 -79.49 -45.60
CA GLY A 162 -25.61 -79.10 -45.44
C GLY A 162 -26.61 -79.90 -46.27
N GLY A 163 -27.80 -80.10 -45.71
CA GLY A 163 -28.86 -81.00 -46.21
C GLY A 163 -29.07 -82.18 -45.23
N TYR A 164 -30.18 -82.91 -45.28
CA TYR A 164 -30.46 -84.07 -44.39
C TYR A 164 -29.54 -85.28 -44.72
N GLY A 165 -28.23 -85.12 -44.58
CA GLY A 165 -27.19 -86.09 -44.92
C GLY A 165 -26.66 -86.89 -43.73
N ARG A 166 -25.56 -87.62 -43.96
CA ARG A 166 -24.84 -88.42 -42.96
C ARG A 166 -24.29 -87.53 -41.82
N SER A 167 -24.17 -88.05 -40.60
CA SER A 167 -23.55 -87.36 -39.45
C SER A 167 -22.71 -88.31 -38.60
N LEU A 168 -21.74 -87.79 -37.83
CA LEU A 168 -20.96 -88.60 -36.88
C LEU A 168 -21.82 -89.17 -35.73
N ALA A 169 -23.01 -88.62 -35.54
CA ALA A 169 -24.06 -89.15 -34.67
C ALA A 169 -24.52 -90.57 -35.02
N GLU A 170 -24.22 -91.05 -36.23
CA GLU A 170 -24.61 -92.40 -36.66
C GLU A 170 -23.80 -93.52 -36.01
N GLY A 171 -22.72 -93.20 -35.29
CA GLY A 171 -21.92 -94.11 -34.47
C GLY A 171 -22.02 -93.81 -32.96
N ASN A 172 -21.25 -94.53 -32.14
CA ASN A 172 -21.18 -94.32 -30.69
C ASN A 172 -20.06 -93.33 -30.33
N VAL A 173 -19.97 -92.21 -31.05
CA VAL A 173 -18.86 -91.25 -30.91
C VAL A 173 -19.10 -90.35 -29.71
N ASN A 174 -18.14 -90.41 -28.77
CA ASN A 174 -18.15 -89.72 -27.50
C ASN A 174 -17.13 -88.58 -27.41
N HIS A 175 -16.04 -88.70 -28.16
CA HIS A 175 -14.95 -87.73 -28.18
C HIS A 175 -14.60 -87.37 -29.62
N ILE A 176 -14.53 -86.08 -29.91
CA ILE A 176 -14.07 -85.57 -31.20
C ILE A 176 -12.85 -84.69 -30.94
N HIS A 177 -11.75 -84.97 -31.64
CA HIS A 177 -10.52 -84.18 -31.58
C HIS A 177 -10.13 -83.69 -32.98
N PHE A 178 -9.85 -82.41 -33.11
CA PHE A 178 -9.38 -81.80 -34.35
C PHE A 178 -7.89 -81.49 -34.27
N GLN A 179 -7.16 -81.76 -35.34
CA GLN A 179 -5.74 -81.49 -35.51
C GLN A 179 -5.52 -80.82 -36.86
N ASN A 180 -4.84 -79.68 -36.89
CA ASN A 180 -4.58 -78.93 -38.12
C ASN A 180 -5.84 -78.68 -38.99
N SER A 181 -7.00 -78.50 -38.36
CA SER A 181 -8.29 -78.33 -39.02
C SER A 181 -8.73 -76.87 -38.98
N ASN A 182 -9.26 -76.37 -40.10
CA ASN A 182 -9.61 -74.96 -40.28
C ASN A 182 -10.99 -74.59 -39.70
N TYR A 183 -11.98 -75.49 -39.77
CA TYR A 183 -13.33 -75.27 -39.23
C TYR A 183 -14.02 -76.59 -38.86
N ILE A 184 -15.10 -76.50 -38.06
CA ILE A 184 -16.01 -77.63 -37.82
C ILE A 184 -17.19 -77.53 -38.79
N PRO A 185 -17.38 -78.48 -39.72
CA PRO A 185 -18.39 -78.37 -40.76
C PRO A 185 -19.84 -78.41 -40.29
N MET A 186 -20.75 -77.87 -41.09
CA MET A 186 -22.18 -77.93 -40.80
C MET A 186 -22.66 -79.39 -40.66
N GLN A 187 -23.49 -79.67 -39.64
CA GLN A 187 -24.05 -80.99 -39.33
C GLN A 187 -23.02 -82.09 -38.99
N PHE A 188 -21.79 -81.71 -38.63
CA PHE A 188 -20.73 -82.64 -38.29
C PHE A 188 -21.16 -83.67 -37.23
N TYR A 189 -21.78 -83.21 -36.15
CA TYR A 189 -22.41 -84.05 -35.14
C TYR A 189 -23.80 -83.52 -34.77
N SER A 190 -24.85 -84.31 -35.05
CA SER A 190 -26.25 -83.98 -34.75
C SER A 190 -26.98 -85.16 -34.12
N SER A 191 -26.97 -85.28 -32.78
CA SER A 191 -27.62 -86.36 -32.00
C SER A 191 -28.19 -85.85 -30.68
N ASP A 192 -29.09 -86.60 -30.06
CA ASP A 192 -29.58 -86.38 -28.68
C ASP A 192 -28.76 -87.19 -27.65
N GLU A 193 -27.77 -87.99 -28.08
CA GLU A 193 -27.06 -88.96 -27.23
C GLU A 193 -25.53 -88.97 -27.46
N SER A 194 -24.78 -89.30 -26.40
CA SER A 194 -23.40 -89.85 -26.37
C SER A 194 -22.17 -88.94 -26.53
N LEU A 195 -22.27 -87.66 -26.92
CA LEU A 195 -21.08 -86.79 -27.02
C LEU A 195 -20.66 -86.19 -25.67
N TYR A 196 -19.45 -86.50 -25.18
CA TYR A 196 -18.87 -85.94 -23.95
C TYR A 196 -17.95 -84.74 -24.19
N SER A 197 -17.11 -84.80 -25.23
CA SER A 197 -16.11 -83.74 -25.46
C SER A 197 -15.78 -83.43 -26.91
N VAL A 198 -15.52 -82.15 -27.18
CA VAL A 198 -14.93 -81.68 -28.44
C VAL A 198 -13.72 -80.81 -28.15
N THR A 199 -12.56 -81.16 -28.72
CA THR A 199 -11.30 -80.43 -28.49
C THR A 199 -10.52 -80.22 -29.78
N ASP A 200 -9.61 -79.25 -29.80
CA ASP A 200 -8.66 -79.04 -30.89
C ASP A 200 -7.22 -78.76 -30.38
N ASP A 201 -6.28 -78.64 -31.32
CA ASP A 201 -4.89 -78.23 -31.09
C ASP A 201 -4.68 -76.71 -31.24
N GLY A 202 -5.77 -75.93 -31.23
CA GLY A 202 -5.78 -74.50 -31.51
C GLY A 202 -5.87 -74.14 -33.00
N SER A 203 -6.13 -75.10 -33.88
CA SER A 203 -6.29 -74.86 -35.32
C SER A 203 -7.69 -74.40 -35.72
N ILE A 204 -8.74 -74.78 -34.98
CA ILE A 204 -10.13 -74.48 -35.34
C ILE A 204 -10.39 -72.99 -35.15
N LYS A 205 -10.75 -72.31 -36.26
CA LYS A 205 -11.10 -70.88 -36.26
C LYS A 205 -12.59 -70.62 -36.37
N GLN A 206 -13.34 -71.56 -36.92
CA GLN A 206 -14.77 -71.37 -37.19
C GLN A 206 -15.57 -72.63 -36.89
N MET A 207 -16.79 -72.44 -36.39
CA MET A 207 -17.80 -73.47 -36.24
C MET A 207 -19.01 -73.09 -37.10
N SER A 208 -19.30 -73.87 -38.13
CA SER A 208 -20.44 -73.64 -39.00
C SER A 208 -21.79 -73.89 -38.29
N SER A 209 -22.89 -73.52 -38.94
CA SER A 209 -24.24 -73.76 -38.40
C SER A 209 -24.52 -75.25 -38.19
N ARG A 210 -25.01 -75.60 -36.99
CA ARG A 210 -25.37 -76.98 -36.60
C ARG A 210 -24.19 -77.95 -36.65
N SER A 211 -22.96 -77.47 -36.53
CA SER A 211 -21.76 -78.31 -36.51
C SER A 211 -21.75 -79.24 -35.31
N ILE A 212 -22.07 -78.72 -34.13
CA ILE A 212 -22.25 -79.50 -32.91
C ILE A 212 -23.64 -79.16 -32.39
N ARG A 213 -24.62 -79.93 -32.86
CA ARG A 213 -26.01 -79.77 -32.45
C ARG A 213 -26.43 -80.95 -31.59
N VAL A 214 -26.84 -80.66 -30.36
CA VAL A 214 -27.50 -81.63 -29.49
C VAL A 214 -28.94 -81.15 -29.32
N ARG A 215 -29.95 -81.92 -29.77
CA ARG A 215 -31.36 -81.51 -29.63
C ARG A 215 -31.91 -82.00 -28.27
N GLY A 216 -32.88 -81.25 -27.75
CA GLY A 216 -33.21 -81.20 -26.32
C GLY A 216 -33.90 -82.43 -25.70
N SER A 217 -33.68 -82.57 -24.39
CA SER A 217 -34.65 -82.94 -23.34
C SER A 217 -33.99 -83.06 -21.95
N GLY A 218 -32.89 -82.33 -21.70
CA GLY A 218 -32.14 -82.44 -20.43
C GLY A 218 -31.25 -83.68 -20.32
N LYS A 219 -30.86 -84.28 -21.46
CA LYS A 219 -29.99 -85.47 -21.54
C LYS A 219 -28.71 -85.24 -22.34
N THR A 220 -28.21 -84.01 -22.37
CA THR A 220 -26.92 -83.74 -23.01
C THR A 220 -25.79 -84.18 -22.08
N GLU A 221 -24.81 -84.90 -22.63
CA GLU A 221 -23.65 -85.36 -21.85
C GLU A 221 -22.39 -84.52 -22.14
N ILE A 222 -22.48 -83.54 -23.04
CA ILE A 222 -21.34 -82.70 -23.40
C ILE A 222 -21.01 -81.75 -22.26
N THR A 223 -19.91 -82.03 -21.58
CA THR A 223 -19.44 -81.30 -20.39
C THR A 223 -18.14 -80.58 -20.65
N ARG A 224 -17.46 -80.86 -21.77
CA ARG A 224 -16.15 -80.30 -22.10
C ARG A 224 -16.04 -79.88 -23.56
N ILE A 225 -15.82 -78.58 -23.80
CA ILE A 225 -15.47 -78.05 -25.12
C ILE A 225 -14.22 -77.18 -24.94
N GLU A 226 -13.14 -77.52 -25.64
CA GLU A 226 -11.88 -76.77 -25.60
C GLU A 226 -11.50 -76.37 -27.01
N LEU A 227 -11.90 -75.16 -27.40
CA LEU A 227 -11.67 -74.58 -28.73
C LEU A 227 -11.10 -73.18 -28.58
N ASN A 228 -9.90 -73.07 -28.02
CA ASN A 228 -9.33 -71.81 -27.52
C ASN A 228 -9.04 -70.78 -28.63
N SER A 229 -8.85 -71.25 -29.87
CA SER A 229 -8.57 -70.42 -31.05
C SER A 229 -9.82 -70.09 -31.86
N LEU A 230 -11.01 -70.54 -31.44
CA LEU A 230 -12.27 -70.33 -32.15
C LEU A 230 -12.60 -68.85 -32.21
N GLU A 231 -12.71 -68.29 -33.42
CA GLU A 231 -13.00 -66.86 -33.65
C GLU A 231 -14.46 -66.62 -34.05
N ARG A 232 -15.13 -67.63 -34.61
CA ARG A 232 -16.50 -67.50 -35.14
C ARG A 232 -17.38 -68.72 -34.87
N ILE A 233 -18.59 -68.47 -34.38
CA ILE A 233 -19.66 -69.48 -34.28
C ILE A 233 -20.83 -69.02 -35.15
N ASP A 234 -21.20 -69.82 -36.13
CA ASP A 234 -22.36 -69.58 -36.97
C ASP A 234 -23.53 -70.44 -36.53
N GLY A 235 -24.74 -69.89 -36.41
CA GLY A 235 -25.98 -70.65 -36.20
C GLY A 235 -25.98 -71.61 -34.99
N TYR A 236 -26.90 -72.59 -35.03
CA TYR A 236 -27.30 -73.42 -33.88
C TYR A 236 -26.23 -74.39 -33.37
N ASN A 237 -25.33 -73.92 -32.49
CA ASN A 237 -24.30 -74.75 -31.85
C ASN A 237 -24.38 -74.69 -30.33
N LEU A 238 -23.89 -75.74 -29.67
CA LEU A 238 -23.69 -75.78 -28.21
C LEU A 238 -24.96 -75.63 -27.35
N VAL A 239 -26.15 -75.67 -27.96
CA VAL A 239 -27.43 -75.69 -27.24
C VAL A 239 -27.42 -76.85 -26.25
N GLY A 240 -27.74 -76.57 -24.99
CA GLY A 240 -27.78 -77.61 -23.97
C GLY A 240 -26.42 -78.09 -23.48
N PHE A 241 -25.32 -77.34 -23.62
CA PHE A 241 -24.07 -77.71 -22.95
C PHE A 241 -24.24 -77.90 -21.44
N ASN A 242 -23.63 -78.96 -20.89
CA ASN A 242 -23.84 -79.44 -19.51
C ASN A 242 -22.62 -79.20 -18.59
N GLY A 243 -21.63 -78.42 -19.03
CA GLY A 243 -20.48 -78.05 -18.20
C GLY A 243 -20.72 -76.78 -17.39
N GLN A 244 -19.93 -76.61 -16.31
CA GLN A 244 -20.02 -75.44 -15.43
C GLN A 244 -19.36 -74.18 -15.99
N ARG A 245 -18.43 -74.33 -16.95
CA ARG A 245 -17.71 -73.22 -17.57
C ARG A 245 -17.61 -73.40 -19.07
N LEU A 246 -17.84 -72.31 -19.80
CA LEU A 246 -17.65 -72.23 -21.23
C LEU A 246 -16.78 -71.00 -21.53
N SER A 247 -15.56 -71.22 -22.02
CA SER A 247 -14.59 -70.16 -22.31
C SER A 247 -14.09 -70.29 -23.74
N PHE A 248 -14.27 -69.20 -24.51
CA PHE A 248 -13.74 -69.07 -25.86
C PHE A 248 -12.96 -67.74 -25.96
N PRO A 249 -11.70 -67.71 -25.50
CA PRO A 249 -10.93 -66.48 -25.33
C PRO A 249 -10.47 -65.82 -26.64
N ALA A 250 -10.76 -66.43 -27.80
CA ALA A 250 -10.51 -65.87 -29.12
C ALA A 250 -11.80 -65.57 -29.91
N LEU A 251 -12.98 -65.87 -29.35
CA LEU A 251 -14.25 -65.71 -30.04
C LEU A 251 -14.52 -64.24 -30.28
N LYS A 252 -14.71 -63.84 -31.54
CA LYS A 252 -15.03 -62.46 -31.95
C LYS A 252 -16.46 -62.31 -32.42
N ILE A 253 -17.01 -63.35 -33.05
CA ILE A 253 -18.30 -63.24 -33.74
C ILE A 253 -19.17 -64.47 -33.44
N ILE A 254 -20.39 -64.23 -33.00
CA ILE A 254 -21.50 -65.19 -33.07
C ILE A 254 -22.47 -64.65 -34.13
N SER A 255 -22.62 -65.32 -35.29
CA SER A 255 -23.44 -64.79 -36.40
C SER A 255 -24.46 -65.78 -36.96
N ALA A 256 -25.76 -65.44 -36.92
CA ALA A 256 -26.83 -65.97 -37.77
C ALA A 256 -28.20 -65.39 -37.38
N LYS A 257 -29.03 -65.06 -38.39
CA LYS A 257 -30.43 -64.59 -38.23
C LYS A 257 -31.39 -65.50 -37.44
N ASN A 258 -31.01 -66.74 -37.14
CA ASN A 258 -31.79 -67.67 -36.32
C ASN A 258 -30.86 -68.46 -35.38
N ASN A 259 -30.16 -67.78 -34.48
CA ASN A 259 -29.13 -68.41 -33.65
C ASN A 259 -29.61 -68.71 -32.23
N TYR A 260 -29.69 -70.00 -31.84
CA TYR A 260 -29.83 -70.46 -30.43
C TYR A 260 -28.46 -70.78 -29.79
N ALA A 261 -27.34 -70.39 -30.40
CA ALA A 261 -26.05 -70.71 -29.83
C ALA A 261 -25.94 -70.17 -28.41
N VAL A 262 -25.35 -70.97 -27.53
CA VAL A 262 -25.15 -70.58 -26.13
C VAL A 262 -26.47 -70.27 -25.41
N SER A 263 -27.38 -71.26 -25.42
CA SER A 263 -28.67 -71.26 -24.71
C SER A 263 -28.99 -72.64 -24.13
N GLU A 264 -29.95 -72.71 -23.20
CA GLU A 264 -30.44 -73.93 -22.55
C GLU A 264 -29.37 -74.69 -21.72
N MET A 265 -28.39 -73.97 -21.16
CA MET A 265 -27.27 -74.56 -20.40
C MET A 265 -27.56 -74.53 -18.89
N ALA A 266 -28.31 -75.50 -18.38
CA ALA A 266 -28.84 -75.45 -17.01
C ALA A 266 -27.78 -75.38 -15.89
N PHE A 267 -26.58 -75.91 -16.13
CA PHE A 267 -25.50 -76.03 -15.14
C PHE A 267 -24.34 -75.05 -15.35
N ILE A 268 -24.44 -74.17 -16.36
CA ILE A 268 -23.40 -73.18 -16.61
C ILE A 268 -23.36 -72.18 -15.45
N GLU A 269 -22.18 -71.94 -14.90
CA GLU A 269 -21.93 -70.93 -13.86
C GLU A 269 -21.12 -69.75 -14.41
N GLU A 270 -20.22 -70.02 -15.36
CA GLU A 270 -19.29 -69.03 -15.92
C GLU A 270 -19.24 -69.08 -17.45
N ILE A 271 -19.44 -67.92 -18.09
CA ILE A 271 -19.21 -67.71 -19.51
C ILE A 271 -18.08 -66.70 -19.68
N ASP A 272 -17.06 -67.06 -20.46
CA ASP A 272 -15.95 -66.18 -20.81
C ASP A 272 -15.84 -66.05 -22.32
N PHE A 273 -16.50 -65.01 -22.85
CA PHE A 273 -16.39 -64.56 -24.23
C PHE A 273 -15.84 -63.13 -24.25
N SER A 274 -14.78 -62.90 -23.47
CA SER A 274 -14.17 -61.59 -23.25
C SER A 274 -13.74 -60.85 -24.52
N LYS A 275 -13.53 -61.55 -25.65
CA LYS A 275 -13.19 -60.97 -26.96
C LYS A 275 -14.33 -60.92 -27.97
N LEU A 276 -15.54 -61.32 -27.60
CA LEU A 276 -16.70 -61.30 -28.48
C LEU A 276 -17.04 -59.86 -28.81
N GLU A 277 -17.03 -59.47 -30.08
CA GLU A 277 -17.31 -58.12 -30.57
C GLU A 277 -18.75 -58.01 -31.10
N VAL A 278 -19.22 -59.04 -31.79
CA VAL A 278 -20.52 -59.05 -32.47
C VAL A 278 -21.34 -60.28 -32.08
N LEU A 279 -22.57 -60.03 -31.64
CA LEU A 279 -23.52 -61.06 -31.24
C LEU A 279 -24.83 -60.90 -32.03
N ASP A 280 -25.06 -61.82 -32.96
CA ASP A 280 -26.29 -61.90 -33.77
C ASP A 280 -27.02 -63.22 -33.48
N GLY A 281 -28.29 -63.10 -33.04
CA GLY A 281 -29.09 -64.25 -32.62
C GLY A 281 -30.44 -63.94 -31.97
N TYR A 282 -31.05 -64.99 -31.43
CA TYR A 282 -32.37 -64.95 -30.78
C TYR A 282 -32.33 -65.87 -29.54
N GLN A 283 -32.88 -65.43 -28.40
CA GLN A 283 -32.88 -66.20 -27.13
C GLN A 283 -31.47 -66.62 -26.66
N LEU A 284 -30.53 -65.70 -26.81
CA LEU A 284 -29.16 -65.85 -26.33
C LEU A 284 -29.18 -65.89 -24.80
N PHE A 285 -28.30 -66.69 -24.17
CA PHE A 285 -28.20 -66.85 -22.71
C PHE A 285 -29.50 -67.20 -21.97
N ARG A 286 -30.47 -67.78 -22.68
CA ARG A 286 -31.75 -68.23 -22.13
C ARG A 286 -31.60 -69.56 -21.38
N ASP A 287 -32.42 -69.77 -20.34
CA ASP A 287 -32.53 -71.04 -19.57
C ASP A 287 -31.16 -71.48 -18.99
N MET A 288 -30.55 -70.60 -18.18
CA MET A 288 -29.25 -70.75 -17.50
C MET A 288 -29.35 -70.43 -15.99
N PRO A 289 -30.19 -71.15 -15.21
CA PRO A 289 -30.49 -70.82 -13.81
C PRO A 289 -29.29 -70.78 -12.86
N SER A 290 -28.18 -71.46 -13.21
CA SER A 290 -26.97 -71.55 -12.39
C SER A 290 -25.93 -70.46 -12.71
N LEU A 291 -26.18 -69.61 -13.71
CA LEU A 291 -25.22 -68.61 -14.18
C LEU A 291 -24.91 -67.61 -13.06
N LYS A 292 -23.62 -67.36 -12.84
CA LYS A 292 -23.11 -66.39 -11.85
C LYS A 292 -22.32 -65.29 -12.54
N SER A 293 -21.63 -65.59 -13.62
CA SER A 293 -20.87 -64.58 -14.36
C SER A 293 -20.85 -64.82 -15.87
N ALA A 294 -20.91 -63.72 -16.60
CA ALA A 294 -20.72 -63.69 -18.05
C ALA A 294 -19.82 -62.51 -18.43
N ASP A 295 -18.60 -62.81 -18.89
CA ASP A 295 -17.69 -61.81 -19.43
C ASP A 295 -17.91 -61.63 -20.93
N LEU A 296 -18.51 -60.50 -21.29
CA LEU A 296 -18.78 -60.04 -22.65
C LEU A 296 -18.10 -58.68 -22.89
N GLY A 297 -16.96 -58.44 -22.23
CA GLY A 297 -16.37 -57.11 -22.10
C GLY A 297 -15.99 -56.41 -23.42
N SER A 298 -15.75 -57.14 -24.51
CA SER A 298 -15.46 -56.56 -25.84
C SER A 298 -16.68 -56.42 -26.73
N LEU A 299 -17.89 -56.76 -26.24
CA LEU A 299 -19.11 -56.76 -27.05
C LEU A 299 -19.51 -55.34 -27.40
N VAL A 300 -19.51 -55.02 -28.68
CA VAL A 300 -19.85 -53.68 -29.20
C VAL A 300 -21.17 -53.65 -29.96
N GLU A 301 -21.64 -54.80 -30.45
CA GLU A 301 -22.82 -54.90 -31.31
C GLU A 301 -23.67 -56.12 -30.95
N ILE A 302 -24.96 -55.88 -30.67
CA ILE A 302 -25.99 -56.90 -30.47
C ILE A 302 -27.07 -56.72 -31.53
N ASN A 303 -27.19 -57.70 -32.42
CA ASN A 303 -28.22 -57.72 -33.46
C ASN A 303 -29.25 -58.81 -33.12
N THR A 304 -30.41 -58.40 -32.61
CA THR A 304 -31.49 -59.32 -32.26
C THR A 304 -32.78 -58.90 -32.95
N GLU A 305 -33.55 -59.84 -33.49
CA GLU A 305 -34.86 -59.54 -34.10
C GLU A 305 -35.98 -59.57 -33.03
N SER A 306 -36.69 -58.44 -32.87
CA SER A 306 -37.80 -58.19 -31.93
C SER A 306 -39.12 -58.90 -32.31
N GLN A 307 -39.10 -60.18 -32.68
CA GLN A 307 -40.32 -60.85 -33.18
C GLN A 307 -41.17 -61.57 -32.12
N SER A 308 -40.83 -61.56 -30.82
CA SER A 308 -41.74 -62.13 -29.80
C SER A 308 -41.59 -61.54 -28.40
N SER A 309 -42.68 -61.55 -27.63
CA SER A 309 -42.77 -61.22 -26.20
C SER A 309 -42.08 -62.24 -25.27
N PHE A 310 -41.25 -63.14 -25.82
CA PHE A 310 -40.53 -64.21 -25.09
C PHE A 310 -39.00 -64.09 -25.26
N ASN A 311 -38.50 -62.88 -25.54
CA ASN A 311 -37.12 -62.60 -25.89
C ASN A 311 -36.40 -61.82 -24.80
N ASN A 312 -35.98 -62.50 -23.74
CA ASN A 312 -35.10 -61.90 -22.75
C ASN A 312 -33.65 -62.23 -23.09
N PHE A 313 -32.75 -61.27 -22.88
CA PHE A 313 -31.34 -61.46 -23.18
C PHE A 313 -30.61 -62.30 -22.12
N PHE A 314 -31.02 -62.24 -20.86
CA PHE A 314 -30.62 -63.16 -19.80
C PHE A 314 -31.85 -63.86 -19.19
N ASP A 315 -31.62 -65.03 -18.59
CA ASP A 315 -32.67 -65.94 -18.15
C ASP A 315 -33.64 -65.35 -17.09
N LEU A 316 -34.89 -65.84 -17.14
CA LEU A 316 -35.99 -65.61 -16.21
C LEU A 316 -35.93 -66.52 -14.96
N LYS A 317 -34.84 -67.24 -14.72
CA LYS A 317 -34.75 -68.27 -13.67
C LYS A 317 -33.44 -68.25 -12.86
N ASN A 318 -32.69 -67.15 -12.90
CA ASN A 318 -31.43 -67.02 -12.16
C ASN A 318 -31.64 -67.29 -10.66
N GLN A 319 -30.90 -68.27 -10.12
CA GLN A 319 -30.91 -68.61 -8.69
C GLN A 319 -29.88 -67.82 -7.89
N PHE A 320 -28.89 -67.24 -8.56
CA PHE A 320 -27.78 -66.49 -7.96
C PHE A 320 -27.65 -65.12 -8.62
N PRO A 321 -27.15 -64.11 -7.89
CA PRO A 321 -26.82 -62.84 -8.50
C PRO A 321 -25.87 -63.04 -9.68
N VAL A 322 -26.21 -62.45 -10.84
CA VAL A 322 -25.46 -62.64 -12.08
C VAL A 322 -24.66 -61.39 -12.40
N TYR A 323 -23.35 -61.55 -12.56
CA TYR A 323 -22.41 -60.49 -12.90
C TYR A 323 -22.09 -60.51 -14.39
N VAL A 324 -22.52 -59.48 -15.12
CA VAL A 324 -22.33 -59.38 -16.56
C VAL A 324 -21.42 -58.21 -16.90
N ASN A 325 -20.33 -58.47 -17.61
CA ASN A 325 -19.45 -57.42 -18.11
C ASN A 325 -19.81 -57.05 -19.55
N LEU A 326 -20.29 -55.82 -19.77
CA LEU A 326 -20.70 -55.24 -21.06
C LEU A 326 -20.04 -53.87 -21.28
N ILE A 327 -18.83 -53.67 -20.74
CA ILE A 327 -18.15 -52.36 -20.67
C ILE A 327 -17.92 -51.69 -22.04
N SER A 328 -17.86 -52.45 -23.13
CA SER A 328 -17.69 -51.92 -24.50
C SER A 328 -19.00 -51.63 -25.23
N LEU A 329 -20.14 -52.05 -24.69
CA LEU A 329 -21.43 -51.91 -25.37
C LEU A 329 -21.92 -50.45 -25.28
N LYS A 330 -22.40 -49.89 -26.40
CA LYS A 330 -22.88 -48.49 -26.43
C LYS A 330 -24.30 -48.30 -25.92
N GLY A 331 -25.13 -49.33 -26.08
CA GLY A 331 -26.54 -49.31 -25.72
C GLY A 331 -27.11 -50.70 -25.94
N PHE A 332 -28.23 -50.97 -25.31
CA PHE A 332 -28.95 -52.21 -25.48
C PHE A 332 -30.01 -52.09 -26.59
N PRO A 333 -30.24 -53.13 -27.41
CA PRO A 333 -31.44 -53.17 -28.27
C PRO A 333 -32.73 -53.13 -27.42
N GLU A 334 -33.86 -52.75 -28.02
CA GLU A 334 -35.18 -52.72 -27.36
C GLU A 334 -35.73 -54.14 -27.08
N ILE A 335 -35.06 -54.88 -26.20
CA ILE A 335 -35.48 -56.19 -25.69
C ILE A 335 -35.33 -56.21 -24.17
N PRO A 336 -36.20 -56.93 -23.43
CA PRO A 336 -36.00 -57.15 -22.01
C PRO A 336 -34.66 -57.84 -21.74
N ILE A 337 -33.96 -57.38 -20.72
CA ILE A 337 -32.68 -57.96 -20.32
C ILE A 337 -32.91 -59.04 -19.26
N GLY A 338 -33.76 -58.73 -18.29
CA GLY A 338 -34.08 -59.57 -17.14
C GLY A 338 -35.57 -59.92 -17.11
N SER A 339 -36.15 -59.93 -15.91
CA SER A 339 -37.53 -60.36 -15.69
C SER A 339 -38.51 -59.22 -15.56
N SER A 340 -39.66 -59.38 -16.23
CA SER A 340 -40.85 -58.54 -16.07
C SER A 340 -41.85 -59.02 -15.01
N VAL A 341 -41.56 -60.14 -14.36
CA VAL A 341 -42.43 -60.79 -13.36
C VAL A 341 -41.74 -60.84 -12.00
N ILE A 342 -42.52 -60.72 -10.93
CA ILE A 342 -42.09 -60.62 -9.52
C ILE A 342 -41.81 -62.03 -8.95
N ASP A 343 -40.83 -62.75 -9.51
CA ASP A 343 -40.67 -64.20 -9.27
C ASP A 343 -39.48 -64.57 -8.37
N GLY A 344 -39.10 -63.73 -7.40
CA GLY A 344 -38.03 -64.06 -6.43
C GLY A 344 -36.67 -64.38 -7.05
N LEU A 345 -36.46 -63.94 -8.30
CA LEU A 345 -35.26 -64.17 -9.08
C LEU A 345 -34.10 -63.35 -8.56
N ALA A 346 -32.89 -63.88 -8.66
CA ALA A 346 -31.72 -63.12 -8.25
C ALA A 346 -31.44 -61.92 -9.19
N PRO A 347 -30.79 -60.85 -8.67
CA PRO A 347 -30.49 -59.66 -9.44
C PRO A 347 -29.40 -59.90 -10.50
N ILE A 348 -29.45 -59.12 -11.58
CA ILE A 348 -28.44 -59.09 -12.63
C ILE A 348 -27.70 -57.76 -12.53
N TYR A 349 -26.41 -57.83 -12.19
CA TYR A 349 -25.51 -56.69 -12.12
C TYR A 349 -24.74 -56.55 -13.43
N MET A 350 -25.01 -55.50 -14.18
CA MET A 350 -24.39 -55.25 -15.48
C MET A 350 -23.40 -54.10 -15.41
N LYS A 351 -22.13 -54.40 -15.63
CA LYS A 351 -21.10 -53.39 -15.84
C LYS A 351 -21.17 -52.88 -17.28
N VAL A 352 -21.53 -51.62 -17.47
CA VAL A 352 -21.70 -50.96 -18.78
C VAL A 352 -20.75 -49.78 -18.93
N ARG A 353 -20.72 -49.15 -20.10
CA ARG A 353 -19.89 -47.97 -20.39
C ARG A 353 -20.43 -46.69 -19.73
N ASN A 354 -19.59 -45.68 -19.48
CA ASN A 354 -20.00 -44.38 -18.91
C ASN A 354 -20.89 -43.50 -19.81
N ASP A 355 -21.04 -43.83 -21.09
CA ASP A 355 -21.99 -43.23 -22.03
C ASP A 355 -22.97 -44.28 -22.55
N PHE A 356 -23.33 -45.26 -21.71
CA PHE A 356 -24.33 -46.27 -22.04
C PHE A 356 -25.70 -45.61 -22.21
N SER A 357 -26.22 -45.66 -23.44
CA SER A 357 -27.48 -45.02 -23.82
C SER A 357 -28.54 -46.09 -24.05
N SER A 358 -29.37 -46.36 -23.06
CA SER A 358 -30.64 -47.07 -23.26
C SER A 358 -31.65 -46.62 -22.22
N ASP A 359 -32.87 -46.31 -22.67
CA ASP A 359 -34.04 -46.50 -21.82
C ASP A 359 -34.11 -48.01 -21.55
N LEU A 360 -33.61 -48.44 -20.39
CA LEU A 360 -33.90 -49.77 -19.85
C LEU A 360 -35.40 -49.76 -19.53
N ALA A 361 -36.20 -49.95 -20.58
CA ALA A 361 -37.59 -49.55 -20.64
C ALA A 361 -38.44 -50.44 -19.73
N GLY A 362 -38.65 -50.00 -18.49
CA GLY A 362 -39.86 -50.16 -17.66
C GLY A 362 -40.39 -51.57 -17.39
N THR A 363 -39.69 -52.62 -17.81
CA THR A 363 -40.12 -54.01 -17.66
C THR A 363 -39.10 -54.85 -16.90
N ASP A 364 -37.81 -54.50 -16.87
CA ASP A 364 -36.80 -55.29 -16.16
C ASP A 364 -36.74 -54.92 -14.67
N ARG A 365 -37.30 -55.80 -13.81
CA ARG A 365 -37.42 -55.55 -12.36
C ARG A 365 -36.21 -56.00 -11.53
N ASN A 366 -35.35 -56.85 -12.07
CA ASN A 366 -34.21 -57.45 -11.37
C ASN A 366 -32.85 -57.06 -11.97
N VAL A 367 -32.76 -55.98 -12.74
CA VAL A 367 -31.53 -55.54 -13.40
C VAL A 367 -31.00 -54.25 -12.78
N LEU A 368 -29.69 -54.21 -12.55
CA LEU A 368 -28.95 -53.01 -12.15
C LEU A 368 -27.81 -52.79 -13.13
N ALA A 369 -27.79 -51.63 -13.77
CA ALA A 369 -26.73 -51.22 -14.70
C ALA A 369 -25.86 -50.12 -14.06
N TYR A 370 -24.55 -50.34 -14.05
CA TYR A 370 -23.56 -49.44 -13.47
C TYR A 370 -22.34 -49.38 -14.37
N SER A 371 -21.63 -48.24 -14.43
CA SER A 371 -20.38 -48.18 -15.20
C SER A 371 -19.12 -48.09 -14.33
N GLY A 372 -19.29 -47.80 -13.05
CA GLY A 372 -18.26 -47.85 -12.03
C GLY A 372 -18.83 -48.17 -10.65
N ILE A 373 -17.96 -48.60 -9.75
CA ILE A 373 -18.24 -48.67 -8.31
C ILE A 373 -17.30 -47.65 -7.67
N ASN A 374 -17.80 -46.94 -6.66
CA ASN A 374 -16.99 -45.97 -5.94
C ASN A 374 -15.90 -46.68 -5.12
N ASP A 375 -14.63 -46.47 -5.45
CA ASP A 375 -13.47 -47.08 -4.78
C ASP A 375 -12.84 -46.16 -3.71
N HIS A 376 -13.47 -45.02 -3.40
CA HIS A 376 -12.89 -43.95 -2.60
C HIS A 376 -12.81 -44.26 -1.09
N GLN A 377 -11.58 -44.43 -0.60
CA GLN A 377 -11.20 -44.40 0.82
C GLN A 377 -10.85 -42.98 1.33
N GLU A 378 -11.14 -41.91 0.58
CA GLU A 378 -10.78 -40.54 0.99
C GLU A 378 -11.79 -39.96 2.00
N ILE A 379 -11.26 -39.36 3.07
CA ILE A 379 -12.07 -38.70 4.11
C ILE A 379 -12.72 -37.44 3.53
N VAL A 380 -14.05 -37.42 3.45
CA VAL A 380 -14.84 -36.24 3.09
C VAL A 380 -14.93 -35.31 4.31
N ARG A 381 -14.37 -34.10 4.22
CA ARG A 381 -14.40 -33.11 5.30
C ARG A 381 -15.42 -32.03 5.01
N VAL A 382 -16.37 -31.82 5.92
CA VAL A 382 -17.41 -30.78 5.78
C VAL A 382 -17.64 -30.00 7.07
N GLY A 383 -18.20 -28.78 6.94
CA GLY A 383 -18.72 -28.02 8.07
C GLY A 383 -20.05 -28.60 8.57
N GLN A 384 -20.36 -28.37 9.84
CA GLN A 384 -21.60 -28.84 10.49
C GLN A 384 -22.88 -28.30 9.82
N ASP A 385 -22.79 -27.15 9.15
CA ASP A 385 -23.93 -26.53 8.46
C ASP A 385 -23.99 -26.87 6.95
N ASP A 386 -23.06 -27.68 6.46
CA ASP A 386 -23.00 -28.08 5.06
C ASP A 386 -23.89 -29.30 4.76
N LYS A 387 -24.05 -29.59 3.47
CA LYS A 387 -24.74 -30.78 2.97
C LYS A 387 -23.72 -31.84 2.54
N LEU A 388 -23.92 -33.06 3.02
CA LEU A 388 -23.21 -34.26 2.60
C LEU A 388 -23.92 -34.86 1.39
N LYS A 389 -23.19 -35.04 0.29
CA LYS A 389 -23.66 -35.77 -0.89
C LYS A 389 -22.83 -37.03 -1.02
N LEU A 390 -23.49 -38.18 -0.94
CA LEU A 390 -22.85 -39.49 -0.96
C LEU A 390 -23.47 -40.33 -2.08
N SER A 391 -22.62 -41.08 -2.80
CA SER A 391 -23.03 -41.98 -3.89
C SER A 391 -22.38 -43.35 -3.72
N ALA A 392 -23.19 -44.40 -3.85
CA ALA A 392 -22.75 -45.79 -3.82
C ALA A 392 -21.96 -46.20 -5.09
N PHE A 393 -22.22 -45.53 -6.20
CA PHE A 393 -21.68 -45.87 -7.53
C PHE A 393 -20.80 -44.75 -8.14
N GLY A 394 -20.56 -43.67 -7.40
CA GLY A 394 -19.85 -42.49 -7.91
C GLY A 394 -20.70 -41.69 -8.89
N ASP A 395 -20.05 -41.01 -9.85
CA ASP A 395 -20.71 -40.11 -10.81
C ASP A 395 -21.46 -40.83 -11.96
N ASN A 396 -21.39 -42.17 -12.05
CA ASN A 396 -21.86 -42.90 -13.25
C ASN A 396 -22.76 -44.11 -12.92
N PHE A 397 -24.05 -43.84 -12.70
CA PHE A 397 -25.09 -44.84 -12.48
C PHE A 397 -26.33 -44.57 -13.36
N TYR A 398 -26.99 -45.63 -13.82
CA TYR A 398 -28.07 -45.50 -14.82
C TYR A 398 -29.47 -45.81 -14.29
N THR A 399 -29.68 -46.99 -13.69
CA THR A 399 -31.04 -47.36 -13.26
C THR A 399 -31.05 -48.52 -12.28
N PHE A 400 -32.13 -48.56 -11.49
CA PHE A 400 -32.59 -49.72 -10.75
C PHE A 400 -33.83 -50.30 -11.46
N GLY A 401 -34.00 -51.62 -11.40
CA GLY A 401 -35.34 -52.20 -11.43
C GLY A 401 -36.10 -51.84 -10.16
N ASP A 402 -37.43 -51.74 -10.21
CA ASP A 402 -38.28 -51.31 -9.08
C ASP A 402 -38.12 -52.11 -7.78
N ASN A 403 -37.48 -53.29 -7.83
CA ASN A 403 -37.24 -54.16 -6.67
C ASN A 403 -35.83 -54.05 -6.09
N ILE A 404 -34.95 -53.23 -6.68
CA ILE A 404 -33.59 -53.03 -6.21
C ILE A 404 -33.49 -51.64 -5.57
N SER A 405 -32.95 -51.59 -4.36
CA SER A 405 -32.66 -50.35 -3.65
C SER A 405 -31.28 -50.44 -2.98
N VAL A 406 -30.79 -49.32 -2.47
CA VAL A 406 -29.55 -49.26 -1.68
C VAL A 406 -29.91 -48.75 -0.30
N ASN A 407 -29.63 -49.53 0.74
CA ASN A 407 -29.75 -49.14 2.13
C ASN A 407 -28.41 -48.59 2.62
N TRP A 408 -28.43 -47.49 3.36
CA TRP A 408 -27.20 -46.90 3.92
C TRP A 408 -27.05 -47.22 5.39
N TYR A 409 -25.84 -47.63 5.79
CA TYR A 409 -25.42 -47.86 7.16
C TYR A 409 -24.49 -46.74 7.61
N ILE A 410 -24.71 -46.20 8.81
CA ILE A 410 -23.85 -45.18 9.43
C ILE A 410 -23.21 -45.82 10.66
N ASN A 411 -21.89 -45.89 10.68
CA ASN A 411 -21.11 -46.56 11.74
C ASN A 411 -21.62 -48.00 12.01
N GLY A 412 -21.94 -48.73 10.95
CA GLY A 412 -22.47 -50.10 11.02
C GLY A 412 -23.93 -50.23 11.46
N THR A 413 -24.67 -49.12 11.65
CA THR A 413 -26.09 -49.14 12.00
C THR A 413 -26.95 -48.72 10.81
N ARG A 414 -28.00 -49.49 10.49
CA ARG A 414 -28.92 -49.19 9.38
C ARG A 414 -29.58 -47.81 9.59
N SER A 415 -29.44 -46.93 8.61
CA SER A 415 -30.04 -45.59 8.63
C SER A 415 -31.42 -45.58 8.00
N ALA A 416 -32.07 -44.41 7.98
CA ALA A 416 -33.33 -44.19 7.26
C ALA A 416 -33.11 -43.85 5.77
N TYR A 417 -31.87 -43.66 5.33
CA TYR A 417 -31.54 -43.22 3.98
C TYR A 417 -31.50 -44.39 3.00
N THR A 418 -32.17 -44.23 1.86
CA THR A 418 -32.27 -45.23 0.80
C THR A 418 -32.08 -44.58 -0.58
N GLY A 419 -31.41 -45.27 -1.50
CA GLY A 419 -31.16 -44.82 -2.88
C GLY A 419 -29.67 -44.88 -3.26
N ALA A 420 -29.38 -44.88 -4.57
CA ALA A 420 -28.00 -44.85 -5.09
C ALA A 420 -27.21 -43.64 -4.56
N GLU A 421 -27.90 -42.51 -4.44
CA GLU A 421 -27.37 -41.24 -3.96
C GLU A 421 -28.24 -40.74 -2.81
N ILE A 422 -27.58 -40.17 -1.80
CA ILE A 422 -28.24 -39.56 -0.66
C ILE A 422 -27.66 -38.18 -0.39
N GLU A 423 -28.53 -37.25 0.04
CA GLU A 423 -28.15 -35.92 0.50
C GLU A 423 -28.59 -35.76 1.95
N ILE A 424 -27.63 -35.47 2.84
CA ILE A 424 -27.85 -35.39 4.30
C ILE A 424 -27.35 -34.03 4.78
N ALA A 425 -28.08 -33.34 5.66
CA ALA A 425 -27.51 -32.18 6.35
C ALA A 425 -26.48 -32.67 7.39
N ALA A 426 -25.25 -32.13 7.36
CA ALA A 426 -24.19 -32.56 8.28
C ALA A 426 -24.57 -32.34 9.77
N SER A 427 -25.49 -31.41 10.03
CA SER A 427 -26.07 -31.17 11.35
C SER A 427 -26.89 -32.35 11.90
N GLU A 428 -27.40 -33.23 11.04
CA GLU A 428 -28.18 -34.42 11.44
C GLU A 428 -27.31 -35.55 11.99
N VAL A 429 -26.05 -35.64 11.55
CA VAL A 429 -25.05 -36.58 12.11
C VAL A 429 -24.26 -35.98 13.27
N GLY A 430 -24.05 -34.66 13.27
CA GLY A 430 -23.32 -33.93 14.31
C GLY A 430 -21.80 -33.89 14.06
N VAL A 431 -21.07 -33.19 14.94
CA VAL A 431 -19.60 -33.04 14.82
C VAL A 431 -18.91 -34.34 15.21
N GLY A 432 -18.07 -34.88 14.33
CA GLY A 432 -17.36 -36.16 14.55
C GLY A 432 -16.96 -36.85 13.25
N THR A 433 -16.47 -38.08 13.36
CA THR A 433 -16.15 -38.95 12.23
C THR A 433 -17.20 -40.04 12.08
N PHE A 434 -17.68 -40.26 10.85
CA PHE A 434 -18.73 -41.21 10.52
C PHE A 434 -18.32 -42.03 9.30
N THR A 435 -18.58 -43.33 9.32
CA THR A 435 -18.41 -44.23 8.18
C THR A 435 -19.78 -44.53 7.57
N PHE A 436 -19.92 -44.27 6.28
CA PHE A 436 -21.11 -44.58 5.50
C PHE A 436 -20.86 -45.77 4.59
N SER A 437 -21.69 -46.80 4.72
CA SER A 437 -21.58 -48.05 3.96
C SER A 437 -22.90 -48.34 3.24
N PRO A 438 -22.94 -48.33 1.90
CA PRO A 438 -24.12 -48.71 1.13
C PRO A 438 -24.22 -50.23 0.99
N VAL A 439 -25.45 -50.76 1.03
CA VAL A 439 -25.75 -52.19 0.85
C VAL A 439 -26.90 -52.33 -0.14
N ILE A 440 -26.75 -53.17 -1.15
CA ILE A 440 -27.84 -53.46 -2.10
C ILE A 440 -28.90 -54.29 -1.40
N ASP A 441 -30.17 -53.91 -1.58
CA ASP A 441 -31.34 -54.64 -1.14
C ASP A 441 -32.19 -55.00 -2.37
N HIS A 442 -32.44 -56.30 -2.55
CA HIS A 442 -33.33 -56.79 -3.58
C HIS A 442 -34.49 -57.57 -2.97
N ASN A 443 -35.73 -57.10 -3.17
CA ASN A 443 -36.93 -57.70 -2.58
C ASN A 443 -36.85 -57.92 -1.05
N GLY A 444 -36.17 -57.03 -0.31
CA GLY A 444 -36.00 -57.15 1.14
C GLY A 444 -34.90 -58.13 1.57
N VAL A 445 -34.08 -58.61 0.64
CA VAL A 445 -32.87 -59.40 0.91
C VAL A 445 -31.65 -58.53 0.63
N GLU A 446 -30.82 -58.31 1.65
CA GLU A 446 -29.59 -57.54 1.51
C GLU A 446 -28.44 -58.40 0.94
N GLU A 447 -27.71 -57.82 -0.01
CA GLU A 447 -26.55 -58.40 -0.71
C GLU A 447 -25.28 -57.63 -0.28
N PRO A 448 -24.73 -57.91 0.90
CA PRO A 448 -23.65 -57.10 1.49
C PRO A 448 -22.35 -57.19 0.71
N GLU A 449 -22.14 -58.26 -0.07
CA GLU A 449 -20.87 -58.52 -0.75
C GLU A 449 -20.61 -57.64 -1.98
N PHE A 450 -21.65 -57.07 -2.60
CA PHE A 450 -21.48 -56.31 -3.85
C PHE A 450 -20.79 -54.95 -3.65
N LEU A 451 -21.16 -54.22 -2.60
CA LEU A 451 -20.61 -52.90 -2.25
C LEU A 451 -19.72 -52.94 -1.00
N ARG A 452 -19.29 -54.11 -0.53
CA ARG A 452 -18.53 -54.24 0.73
C ARG A 452 -17.26 -53.40 0.78
N ASP A 453 -16.68 -53.10 -0.38
CA ASP A 453 -15.45 -52.33 -0.52
C ASP A 453 -15.71 -50.80 -0.63
N VAL A 454 -16.98 -50.38 -0.56
CA VAL A 454 -17.41 -48.97 -0.60
C VAL A 454 -17.67 -48.49 0.84
N GLU A 455 -16.65 -47.92 1.48
CA GLU A 455 -16.77 -47.27 2.79
C GLU A 455 -16.35 -45.81 2.70
N ILE A 456 -17.27 -44.89 2.96
CA ILE A 456 -17.01 -43.45 2.88
C ILE A 456 -16.84 -42.89 4.29
N GLU A 457 -15.63 -42.47 4.64
CA GLU A 457 -15.37 -41.78 5.90
C GLU A 457 -15.66 -40.28 5.77
N VAL A 458 -16.44 -39.73 6.69
CA VAL A 458 -16.85 -38.32 6.72
C VAL A 458 -16.43 -37.71 8.05
N GLU A 459 -15.70 -36.60 8.01
CA GLU A 459 -15.35 -35.80 9.19
C GLU A 459 -16.14 -34.47 9.17
N VAL A 460 -17.09 -34.34 10.11
CA VAL A 460 -17.90 -33.13 10.29
C VAL A 460 -17.25 -32.23 11.33
N ARG A 461 -16.95 -30.99 10.97
CA ARG A 461 -16.29 -30.00 11.83
C ARG A 461 -17.20 -28.82 12.17
N ALA A 462 -17.02 -28.24 13.35
CA ALA A 462 -17.65 -26.96 13.67
C ALA A 462 -17.09 -25.85 12.77
N ASN A 463 -17.98 -25.06 12.15
CA ASN A 463 -17.60 -23.87 11.40
C ASN A 463 -17.04 -22.81 12.35
N LYS A 464 -15.97 -22.14 11.92
CA LYS A 464 -15.31 -21.08 12.69
C LYS A 464 -15.36 -19.76 11.93
N VAL A 465 -15.43 -18.67 12.67
CA VAL A 465 -15.18 -17.34 12.11
C VAL A 465 -13.68 -17.14 11.97
N THR A 466 -13.24 -16.67 10.81
CA THR A 466 -11.86 -16.24 10.57
C THR A 466 -11.86 -14.92 9.82
N ALA A 467 -10.82 -14.11 10.00
CA ALA A 467 -10.65 -12.86 9.29
C ALA A 467 -9.16 -12.51 9.16
N GLU A 468 -8.82 -11.70 8.16
CA GLU A 468 -7.49 -11.13 8.01
C GLU A 468 -7.44 -9.77 8.71
N ALA A 469 -6.47 -9.56 9.59
CA ALA A 469 -6.21 -8.26 10.19
C ALA A 469 -5.73 -7.25 9.13
N VAL A 470 -6.19 -6.01 9.26
CA VAL A 470 -5.76 -4.87 8.45
C VAL A 470 -4.96 -3.93 9.34
N PRO A 471 -3.64 -3.78 9.13
CA PRO A 471 -2.82 -2.84 9.91
C PRO A 471 -3.41 -1.43 9.89
N GLN A 472 -3.41 -0.77 11.05
CA GLN A 472 -3.95 0.58 11.22
C GLN A 472 -2.83 1.55 11.60
N GLU A 473 -2.98 2.80 11.18
CA GLU A 473 -2.12 3.90 11.61
C GLU A 473 -2.95 4.91 12.41
N VAL A 474 -2.40 5.40 13.51
CA VAL A 474 -3.01 6.44 14.34
C VAL A 474 -1.93 7.40 14.80
N VAL A 475 -2.20 8.70 14.78
CA VAL A 475 -1.25 9.69 15.30
C VAL A 475 -1.25 9.71 16.83
N LEU A 476 -0.14 10.15 17.41
CA LEU A 476 0.04 10.28 18.86
C LEU A 476 -1.08 11.13 19.48
N GLY A 477 -1.70 10.61 20.54
CA GLY A 477 -2.86 11.23 21.18
C GLY A 477 -4.18 11.13 20.39
N GLY A 478 -4.18 10.49 19.22
CA GLY A 478 -5.40 10.22 18.45
C GLY A 478 -6.30 9.16 19.11
N GLU A 479 -7.58 9.14 18.72
CA GLU A 479 -8.57 8.20 19.22
C GLU A 479 -9.07 7.27 18.11
N PHE A 480 -9.47 6.04 18.48
CA PHE A 480 -10.16 5.14 17.56
C PHE A 480 -11.67 5.35 17.67
N THR A 481 -12.34 5.52 16.53
CA THR A 481 -13.80 5.65 16.48
C THR A 481 -14.46 4.28 16.30
N LYS A 482 -15.73 4.17 16.69
CA LYS A 482 -16.49 2.91 16.52
C LYS A 482 -16.67 2.56 15.05
N GLU A 483 -16.80 3.58 14.19
CA GLU A 483 -16.99 3.43 12.75
C GLU A 483 -15.73 2.84 12.07
N GLN A 484 -14.54 3.09 12.63
CA GLN A 484 -13.27 2.56 12.13
C GLN A 484 -13.08 1.06 12.45
N LEU A 485 -13.75 0.51 13.47
CA LEU A 485 -13.56 -0.89 13.87
C LEU A 485 -13.89 -1.86 12.73
N GLN A 486 -14.87 -1.53 11.88
CA GLN A 486 -15.23 -2.38 10.75
C GLN A 486 -14.07 -2.52 9.73
N SER A 487 -13.21 -1.51 9.58
CA SER A 487 -12.07 -1.55 8.66
C SER A 487 -10.84 -2.27 9.22
N PHE A 488 -10.88 -2.74 10.48
CA PHE A 488 -9.76 -3.44 11.11
C PHE A 488 -9.59 -4.86 10.56
N VAL A 489 -10.62 -5.40 9.91
CA VAL A 489 -10.62 -6.76 9.37
C VAL A 489 -11.08 -6.77 7.92
N LYS A 490 -10.59 -7.75 7.17
CA LYS A 490 -11.02 -8.03 5.80
C LYS A 490 -11.12 -9.53 5.56
N LYS A 491 -11.77 -9.91 4.44
CA LYS A 491 -11.99 -11.30 4.04
C LYS A 491 -12.52 -12.17 5.18
N VAL A 492 -13.55 -11.67 5.87
CA VAL A 492 -14.20 -12.41 6.95
C VAL A 492 -14.87 -13.64 6.37
N LYS A 493 -14.65 -14.80 6.99
CA LYS A 493 -15.24 -16.08 6.59
C LYS A 493 -15.93 -16.77 7.76
N PHE A 494 -16.97 -17.52 7.45
CA PHE A 494 -17.57 -18.52 8.33
C PHE A 494 -17.41 -19.89 7.67
N GLY A 495 -16.49 -20.71 8.19
CA GLY A 495 -16.02 -21.89 7.46
C GLY A 495 -15.36 -21.47 6.13
N GLU A 496 -15.82 -22.04 5.02
CA GLU A 496 -15.33 -21.70 3.67
C GLU A 496 -16.09 -20.52 3.02
N TYR A 497 -17.19 -20.06 3.63
CA TYR A 497 -18.03 -19.00 3.07
C TYR A 497 -17.50 -17.61 3.40
N ILE A 498 -17.29 -16.77 2.39
CA ILE A 498 -16.91 -15.36 2.55
C ILE A 498 -18.17 -14.55 2.91
N LEU A 499 -18.12 -13.86 4.05
CA LEU A 499 -19.20 -13.03 4.55
C LEU A 499 -19.18 -11.62 3.95
N LYS A 500 -20.37 -11.08 3.68
CA LYS A 500 -20.58 -9.66 3.35
C LYS A 500 -20.53 -8.80 4.63
N PRO A 501 -20.23 -7.49 4.52
CA PRO A 501 -20.15 -6.58 5.67
C PRO A 501 -21.39 -6.58 6.57
N GLU A 502 -22.59 -6.78 5.99
CA GLU A 502 -23.86 -6.85 6.71
C GLU A 502 -24.11 -8.18 7.46
N GLU A 503 -23.30 -9.21 7.23
CA GLU A 503 -23.46 -10.56 7.81
C GLU A 503 -22.60 -10.78 9.07
N TYR A 504 -21.72 -9.82 9.40
CA TYR A 504 -20.92 -9.84 10.62
C TYR A 504 -20.90 -8.47 11.31
N VAL A 505 -20.46 -8.44 12.56
CA VAL A 505 -20.21 -7.23 13.33
C VAL A 505 -18.80 -7.29 13.89
N VAL A 506 -18.10 -6.15 13.93
CA VAL A 506 -16.81 -6.01 14.59
C VAL A 506 -16.98 -5.20 15.86
N GLU A 507 -16.69 -5.81 17.01
CA GLU A 507 -16.74 -5.19 18.32
C GLU A 507 -15.34 -4.98 18.88
N GLN A 508 -15.14 -3.90 19.63
CA GLN A 508 -13.90 -3.66 20.34
C GLN A 508 -13.75 -4.64 21.51
N VAL A 509 -12.58 -5.29 21.62
CA VAL A 509 -12.17 -6.02 22.83
C VAL A 509 -11.19 -5.15 23.63
N SER A 510 -10.08 -4.77 23.00
CA SER A 510 -9.07 -3.91 23.61
C SER A 510 -8.45 -2.99 22.56
N LEU A 511 -8.24 -1.72 22.90
CA LEU A 511 -7.55 -0.76 22.05
C LEU A 511 -6.25 -0.33 22.74
N PRO A 512 -5.14 -0.20 21.99
CA PRO A 512 -3.88 0.23 22.57
C PRO A 512 -3.95 1.71 22.96
N SER A 513 -3.22 2.08 24.02
CA SER A 513 -2.98 3.49 24.32
C SER A 513 -2.17 4.14 23.20
N THR A 514 -2.64 5.30 22.73
CA THR A 514 -1.96 6.16 21.74
C THR A 514 -1.05 7.19 22.39
N SER A 515 -0.68 7.02 23.66
CA SER A 515 0.19 7.94 24.40
C SER A 515 1.68 7.76 24.07
N LEU A 516 2.06 6.65 23.42
CA LEU A 516 3.43 6.35 23.02
C LEU A 516 3.51 5.91 21.56
N VAL A 517 4.46 6.48 20.81
CA VAL A 517 4.74 6.08 19.42
C VAL A 517 5.25 4.63 19.31
N GLY A 518 5.06 4.03 18.15
CA GLY A 518 5.55 2.71 17.77
C GLY A 518 4.47 1.65 17.61
N GLU A 519 4.91 0.42 17.40
CA GLU A 519 4.04 -0.73 17.15
C GLU A 519 3.26 -1.16 18.39
N LYS A 520 1.96 -1.38 18.19
CA LYS A 520 0.96 -1.79 19.18
C LYS A 520 0.04 -2.85 18.56
N VAL A 521 -0.82 -3.42 19.40
CA VAL A 521 -1.84 -4.38 18.99
C VAL A 521 -3.18 -3.94 19.56
N ALA A 522 -4.19 -3.90 18.69
CA ALA A 522 -5.60 -3.84 19.08
C ALA A 522 -6.22 -5.24 18.98
N GLU A 523 -7.20 -5.53 19.81
CA GLU A 523 -8.00 -6.74 19.70
C GLU A 523 -9.43 -6.39 19.37
N VAL A 524 -9.94 -6.98 18.29
CA VAL A 524 -11.34 -6.86 17.89
C VAL A 524 -11.99 -8.22 17.83
N LYS A 525 -13.27 -8.27 18.16
CA LYS A 525 -14.10 -9.47 18.09
C LYS A 525 -14.96 -9.39 16.84
N VAL A 526 -14.88 -10.42 15.99
CA VAL A 526 -15.71 -10.56 14.78
C VAL A 526 -16.79 -11.59 15.07
N ILE A 527 -18.06 -11.19 14.93
CA ILE A 527 -19.22 -12.00 15.26
C ILE A 527 -20.05 -12.24 13.99
N HIS A 528 -20.27 -13.50 13.62
CA HIS A 528 -21.20 -13.85 12.55
C HIS A 528 -22.65 -13.73 13.06
N GLN A 529 -23.44 -12.87 12.45
CA GLN A 529 -24.74 -12.46 13.01
C GLN A 529 -25.77 -13.60 13.06
N ALA A 530 -25.77 -14.51 12.08
CA ALA A 530 -26.76 -15.57 12.00
C ALA A 530 -26.51 -16.71 13.01
N SER A 531 -25.25 -17.13 13.19
CA SER A 531 -24.91 -18.25 14.08
C SER A 531 -24.50 -17.81 15.49
N GLY A 532 -24.11 -16.54 15.68
CA GLY A 532 -23.54 -16.04 16.93
C GLY A 532 -22.10 -16.53 17.21
N THR A 533 -21.45 -17.18 16.24
CA THR A 533 -20.06 -17.64 16.36
C THR A 533 -19.12 -16.43 16.33
N GLU A 534 -18.09 -16.44 17.18
CA GLU A 534 -17.16 -15.33 17.33
C GLU A 534 -15.69 -15.76 17.19
N ALA A 535 -14.84 -14.80 16.79
CA ALA A 535 -13.39 -14.92 16.82
C ALA A 535 -12.74 -13.60 17.24
N VAL A 536 -11.65 -13.67 17.99
CA VAL A 536 -10.83 -12.50 18.33
C VAL A 536 -9.68 -12.38 17.34
N ILE A 537 -9.49 -11.19 16.80
CA ILE A 537 -8.48 -10.86 15.80
C ILE A 537 -7.54 -9.81 16.40
N GLU A 538 -6.25 -10.13 16.41
CA GLU A 538 -5.18 -9.19 16.75
C GLU A 538 -4.86 -8.33 15.54
N VAL A 539 -4.96 -7.02 15.70
CA VAL A 539 -4.80 -6.02 14.63
C VAL A 539 -3.56 -5.19 14.93
N PRO A 540 -2.54 -5.23 14.05
CA PRO A 540 -1.36 -4.37 14.19
C PRO A 540 -1.76 -2.90 14.10
N VAL A 541 -1.24 -2.10 15.02
CA VAL A 541 -1.46 -0.65 15.06
C VAL A 541 -0.11 0.05 15.19
N THR A 542 0.20 0.96 14.27
CA THR A 542 1.36 1.83 14.38
C THR A 542 0.93 3.21 14.91
N VAL A 543 1.44 3.58 16.08
CA VAL A 543 1.27 4.95 16.61
C VAL A 543 2.35 5.85 16.04
N LEU A 544 1.94 6.77 15.17
CA LEU A 544 2.78 7.75 14.47
C LEU A 544 2.97 9.01 15.32
N TRP A 545 4.00 9.80 15.04
CA TRP A 545 4.24 11.09 15.69
C TRP A 545 3.21 12.16 15.31
N GLY A 546 2.80 12.23 14.04
CA GLY A 546 1.98 13.32 13.54
C GLY A 546 2.61 14.70 13.77
N ASN A 547 1.77 15.70 14.07
CA ASN A 547 2.20 17.06 14.39
C ASN A 547 2.48 17.20 15.89
N THR A 548 3.71 16.94 16.34
CA THR A 548 4.03 16.87 17.76
C THR A 548 5.25 17.71 18.10
N ILE A 549 5.18 18.39 19.23
CA ILE A 549 6.32 19.06 19.88
C ILE A 549 6.56 18.40 21.24
N TYR A 550 7.83 18.20 21.62
CA TYR A 550 8.16 17.54 22.88
C TYR A 550 9.51 17.97 23.45
N ALA A 551 9.69 17.70 24.74
CA ALA A 551 10.98 17.80 25.43
C ALA A 551 11.53 16.41 25.77
N VAL A 552 12.85 16.26 25.83
CA VAL A 552 13.54 14.99 26.16
C VAL A 552 14.00 15.00 27.62
N GLU A 553 13.98 13.81 28.22
CA GLU A 553 14.52 13.56 29.55
C GLU A 553 16.04 13.68 29.59
N ALA A 554 16.59 14.35 30.60
CA ALA A 554 18.04 14.38 30.77
C ALA A 554 18.59 12.97 31.04
N ASN A 555 19.53 12.54 30.19
CA ASN A 555 20.22 11.24 30.26
C ASN A 555 19.30 10.02 30.05
N ALA A 556 18.22 10.15 29.29
CA ALA A 556 17.40 9.03 28.86
C ALA A 556 16.95 9.17 27.39
N SER A 557 16.73 8.05 26.71
CA SER A 557 16.15 8.02 25.36
C SER A 557 14.62 8.03 25.43
N ALA A 558 14.05 9.06 26.04
CA ALA A 558 12.61 9.20 26.25
C ALA A 558 12.18 10.66 26.34
N SER A 559 10.96 10.97 25.91
CA SER A 559 10.35 12.29 26.12
C SER A 559 9.88 12.47 27.55
N THR A 560 9.98 13.70 28.05
CA THR A 560 9.36 14.13 29.32
C THR A 560 7.86 14.29 29.17
N ALA A 561 7.42 14.94 28.10
CA ALA A 561 6.04 15.04 27.67
C ALA A 561 6.01 15.53 26.22
N ALA A 562 5.00 15.12 25.48
CA ALA A 562 4.74 15.51 24.11
C ALA A 562 3.38 16.19 24.01
N LEU A 563 3.25 17.13 23.09
CA LEU A 563 2.01 17.86 22.81
C LEU A 563 1.70 17.76 21.33
N SER A 564 0.70 16.94 21.02
CA SER A 564 0.27 16.65 19.65
C SER A 564 -0.85 17.60 19.25
N LEU A 565 -0.75 18.16 18.05
CA LEU A 565 -1.77 18.98 17.40
C LEU A 565 -2.62 18.09 16.49
N LEU A 566 -3.85 17.82 16.93
CA LEU A 566 -4.85 17.11 16.16
C LEU A 566 -5.67 18.10 15.32
N VAL A 567 -5.70 17.85 14.02
CA VAL A 567 -6.49 18.64 13.06
C VAL A 567 -7.89 18.06 13.02
N THR A 568 -8.88 18.83 13.48
CA THR A 568 -10.30 18.39 13.52
C THR A 568 -11.18 19.33 12.72
N GLU A 569 -12.38 18.88 12.36
CA GLU A 569 -13.37 19.74 11.69
C GLU A 569 -13.80 20.94 12.54
N ASN A 570 -13.71 20.84 13.87
CA ASN A 570 -14.11 21.89 14.81
C ASN A 570 -12.97 22.85 15.18
N GLY A 571 -11.78 22.69 14.60
CA GLY A 571 -10.58 23.47 14.93
C GLY A 571 -9.43 22.61 15.46
N PRO A 572 -8.29 23.23 15.84
CA PRO A 572 -7.16 22.50 16.41
C PRO A 572 -7.50 21.97 17.81
N ALA A 573 -7.09 20.74 18.10
CA ALA A 573 -7.10 20.18 19.44
C ALA A 573 -5.68 19.80 19.86
N LEU A 574 -5.30 20.17 21.08
CA LEU A 574 -4.02 19.75 21.66
C LEU A 574 -4.24 18.56 22.59
N VAL A 575 -3.40 17.55 22.45
CA VAL A 575 -3.41 16.37 23.32
C VAL A 575 -2.01 16.15 23.88
N ALA A 576 -1.90 16.17 25.20
CA ALA A 576 -0.67 15.83 25.89
C ALA A 576 -0.53 14.29 25.96
N SER A 577 0.66 13.80 25.61
CA SER A 577 0.98 12.38 25.56
C SER A 577 2.38 12.11 26.09
N GLU A 578 2.67 10.85 26.40
CA GLU A 578 3.98 10.46 26.90
C GLU A 578 5.08 10.57 25.83
N GLY A 579 4.73 10.49 24.54
CA GLY A 579 5.64 10.67 23.40
C GLY A 579 6.35 9.39 22.99
N TYR A 580 7.63 9.25 23.33
CA TYR A 580 8.46 8.11 22.98
C TYR A 580 9.32 7.62 24.13
N GLY A 581 9.97 6.48 23.90
CA GLY A 581 10.84 5.83 24.86
C GLY A 581 10.09 4.95 25.85
N THR A 582 10.85 4.14 26.57
CA THR A 582 10.31 3.25 27.59
C THR A 582 9.58 4.02 28.68
N PRO A 583 8.42 3.55 29.17
CA PRO A 583 7.82 4.08 30.38
C PRO A 583 8.87 4.22 31.48
N LEU A 584 9.06 5.43 31.99
CA LEU A 584 10.03 5.67 33.04
C LEU A 584 9.52 4.98 34.31
N SER A 585 10.31 4.07 34.88
CA SER A 585 10.02 3.47 36.19
C SER A 585 10.20 4.44 37.35
N SER A 586 10.77 5.63 37.10
CA SER A 586 10.99 6.66 38.10
C SER A 586 9.77 7.56 38.28
N GLU A 587 9.39 7.79 39.53
CA GLU A 587 8.43 8.83 39.94
C GLU A 587 8.99 10.27 39.77
N ASN A 588 10.02 10.47 38.93
CA ASN A 588 10.62 11.77 38.70
C ASN A 588 10.87 12.02 37.22
N ILE A 589 10.49 13.20 36.75
CA ILE A 589 10.91 13.76 35.46
C ILE A 589 12.26 14.47 35.60
N ARG A 590 13.07 14.43 34.54
CA ARG A 590 14.43 15.00 34.47
C ARG A 590 14.55 16.09 33.41
N SER A 591 13.47 16.77 33.12
CA SER A 591 13.49 18.08 32.49
C SER A 591 12.34 18.92 33.05
N ARG A 592 12.38 20.23 32.82
CA ARG A 592 11.35 21.17 33.27
C ARG A 592 10.75 21.88 32.06
N PRO A 593 9.89 21.21 31.27
CA PRO A 593 9.19 21.86 30.18
C PRO A 593 8.11 22.79 30.73
N SER A 594 7.98 23.96 30.12
CA SER A 594 6.89 24.89 30.37
C SER A 594 6.34 25.34 29.03
N PHE A 595 5.03 25.13 28.85
CA PHE A 595 4.32 25.58 27.66
C PHE A 595 3.41 26.76 28.01
N SER A 596 3.29 27.72 27.09
CA SER A 596 2.26 28.77 27.14
C SER A 596 1.57 28.86 25.79
N ILE A 597 0.29 29.25 25.80
CA ILE A 597 -0.49 29.43 24.58
C ILE A 597 -0.91 30.89 24.51
N PHE A 598 -0.67 31.52 23.36
CA PHE A 598 -0.91 32.93 23.11
C PHE A 598 -1.81 33.12 21.89
N SER A 599 -2.64 34.16 21.92
CA SER A 599 -3.51 34.51 20.79
C SER A 599 -3.17 35.89 20.25
N ASN A 600 -2.88 35.99 18.95
CA ASN A 600 -2.50 37.21 18.20
C ASN A 600 -1.16 37.87 18.59
N ASN A 601 -0.81 37.96 19.87
CA ASN A 601 0.46 38.56 20.32
C ASN A 601 0.96 37.95 21.64
N TYR A 602 2.25 38.14 21.93
CA TYR A 602 2.94 37.57 23.08
C TYR A 602 2.40 38.04 24.45
N ASN A 603 1.77 39.21 24.51
CA ASN A 603 1.17 39.72 25.75
C ASN A 603 -0.22 39.11 26.04
N ASN A 604 -0.84 38.44 25.08
CA ASN A 604 -2.18 37.85 25.21
C ASN A 604 -2.12 36.33 25.45
N LYS A 605 -1.70 35.95 26.65
CA LYS A 605 -1.62 34.55 27.08
C LYS A 605 -3.01 34.00 27.44
N ILE A 606 -3.43 32.94 26.75
CA ILE A 606 -4.74 32.29 26.95
C ILE A 606 -4.64 30.97 27.72
N GLY A 607 -3.44 30.40 27.86
CA GLY A 607 -3.22 29.11 28.51
C GLY A 607 -1.78 28.88 28.95
N SER A 608 -1.57 27.94 29.88
CA SER A 608 -0.23 27.51 30.31
C SER A 608 -0.25 26.08 30.81
N LEU A 609 0.77 25.30 30.44
CA LEU A 609 0.98 23.95 30.95
C LEU A 609 2.32 23.93 31.67
N HIS A 610 2.27 23.75 32.99
CA HIS A 610 3.47 23.77 33.82
C HIS A 610 3.84 22.36 34.25
N TYR A 611 5.14 22.08 34.33
CA TYR A 611 5.61 20.84 34.94
C TYR A 611 5.32 20.79 36.45
N GLY A 612 5.15 21.92 37.14
CA GLY A 612 4.87 21.97 38.58
C GLY A 612 6.05 21.48 39.44
N THR A 613 6.14 20.17 39.67
CA THR A 613 7.22 19.51 40.40
C THR A 613 7.95 18.50 39.53
N VAL A 614 9.26 18.32 39.75
CA VAL A 614 10.00 17.22 39.10
C VAL A 614 9.78 15.87 39.79
N HIS A 615 9.20 15.87 40.98
CA HIS A 615 8.86 14.66 41.75
C HIS A 615 7.49 14.09 41.33
N GLN A 616 7.35 13.80 40.04
CA GLN A 616 6.20 13.07 39.49
C GLN A 616 6.61 12.21 38.31
N GLY A 617 5.80 11.19 38.01
CA GLY A 617 5.93 10.40 36.79
C GLY A 617 5.40 11.13 35.56
N ARG A 618 5.86 10.70 34.38
CA ARG A 618 5.45 11.23 33.09
C ARG A 618 3.94 11.10 32.83
N SER A 619 3.35 9.95 33.17
CA SER A 619 1.90 9.71 33.02
C SER A 619 1.06 10.68 33.85
N THR A 620 1.48 11.01 35.07
CA THR A 620 0.84 12.02 35.92
C THR A 620 0.92 13.42 35.32
N LEU A 621 2.09 13.79 34.79
CA LEU A 621 2.30 15.08 34.14
C LEU A 621 1.36 15.28 32.95
N VAL A 622 1.33 14.32 32.03
CA VAL A 622 0.51 14.42 30.80
C VAL A 622 -0.98 14.38 31.11
N ALA A 623 -1.39 13.62 32.14
CA ALA A 623 -2.78 13.63 32.61
C ALA A 623 -3.16 15.01 33.16
N GLY A 624 -2.28 15.64 33.94
CA GLY A 624 -2.47 17.02 34.43
C GLY A 624 -2.60 18.02 33.28
N TRP A 625 -1.69 17.96 32.30
CA TRP A 625 -1.75 18.84 31.13
C TRP A 625 -3.03 18.67 30.32
N ASN A 626 -3.52 17.45 30.12
CA ASN A 626 -4.79 17.23 29.45
C ASN A 626 -5.98 17.85 30.22
N GLN A 627 -5.94 17.90 31.55
CA GLN A 627 -6.96 18.63 32.34
C GLN A 627 -6.83 20.15 32.16
N ASP A 628 -5.60 20.67 32.16
CA ASP A 628 -5.32 22.09 31.97
C ASP A 628 -5.68 22.59 30.54
N LEU A 629 -5.67 21.69 29.55
CA LEU A 629 -6.06 21.98 28.16
C LEU A 629 -7.57 22.09 27.96
N MET A 630 -8.40 21.35 28.70
CA MET A 630 -9.86 21.33 28.55
C MET A 630 -10.55 22.71 28.53
N PRO A 631 -10.19 23.69 29.39
CA PRO A 631 -10.85 25.00 29.41
C PRO A 631 -10.32 26.00 28.37
N ILE A 632 -9.28 25.68 27.60
CA ILE A 632 -8.61 26.61 26.70
C ILE A 632 -9.28 26.56 25.31
N ASP A 633 -9.80 27.67 24.83
CA ASP A 633 -10.34 27.82 23.47
C ASP A 633 -9.19 28.09 22.48
N ILE A 634 -8.71 27.03 21.81
CA ILE A 634 -7.55 27.07 20.90
C ILE A 634 -8.03 27.22 19.46
N LYS A 635 -7.38 28.14 18.71
CA LYS A 635 -7.69 28.41 17.30
C LYS A 635 -6.46 28.28 16.42
N TYR A 636 -6.69 28.01 15.13
CA TYR A 636 -5.61 28.13 14.15
C TYR A 636 -5.11 29.59 14.13
N GLY A 637 -3.80 29.76 14.08
CA GLY A 637 -3.13 31.05 14.25
C GLY A 637 -2.69 31.38 15.68
N ASP A 638 -3.21 30.68 16.69
CA ASP A 638 -2.66 30.77 18.04
C ASP A 638 -1.24 30.17 18.09
N VAL A 639 -0.42 30.65 19.01
CA VAL A 639 1.00 30.31 19.13
C VAL A 639 1.28 29.61 20.44
N LEU A 640 1.91 28.45 20.35
CA LEU A 640 2.43 27.69 21.47
C LEU A 640 3.89 28.08 21.71
N SER A 641 4.24 28.50 22.93
CA SER A 641 5.63 28.62 23.36
C SER A 641 6.10 27.40 24.13
N LEU A 642 7.39 27.08 24.00
CA LEU A 642 8.07 26.04 24.76
C LEU A 642 9.44 26.53 25.24
N SER A 643 9.63 26.49 26.56
CA SER A 643 10.93 26.61 27.22
C SER A 643 11.22 25.37 28.05
N VAL A 644 12.47 24.89 28.02
CA VAL A 644 12.88 23.69 28.76
C VAL A 644 14.08 24.00 29.63
N PHE A 645 13.91 23.86 30.95
CA PHE A 645 14.98 24.06 31.93
C PHE A 645 15.61 22.74 32.37
N GLN A 646 16.88 22.80 32.77
CA GLN A 646 17.69 21.65 33.15
C GLN A 646 17.21 21.01 34.45
N TYR A 647 17.35 19.68 34.55
CA TYR A 647 17.02 18.94 35.77
C TYR A 647 17.81 19.42 37.00
N ALA A 648 19.13 19.53 36.84
CA ALA A 648 20.04 19.80 37.95
C ALA A 648 19.95 21.25 38.46
N ILE A 649 19.63 22.21 37.58
CA ILE A 649 19.64 23.64 37.89
C ILE A 649 18.42 24.30 37.24
N ALA A 650 17.39 24.61 38.04
CA ALA A 650 16.10 25.11 37.54
C ALA A 650 16.19 26.46 36.79
N ALA A 651 17.24 27.25 37.02
CA ALA A 651 17.47 28.52 36.34
C ALA A 651 18.20 28.39 34.98
N GLN A 652 18.75 27.22 34.65
CA GLN A 652 19.47 27.02 33.39
C GLN A 652 18.53 26.45 32.33
N ASN A 653 18.39 27.16 31.21
CA ASN A 653 17.63 26.71 30.04
C ASN A 653 18.52 25.82 29.13
N TYR A 654 17.92 24.92 28.36
CA TYR A 654 18.63 24.13 27.33
C TYR A 654 18.89 24.90 26.03
N ASN A 655 18.39 26.13 25.90
CA ASN A 655 18.47 27.01 24.72
C ASN A 655 18.10 26.25 23.43
N GLY A 656 16.92 25.62 23.44
CA GLY A 656 16.37 24.91 22.29
C GLY A 656 16.97 23.52 22.02
N ASN A 657 18.12 23.16 22.62
CA ASN A 657 18.73 21.82 22.44
C ASN A 657 17.88 20.67 22.98
N ASN A 658 16.81 20.97 23.72
CA ASN A 658 15.89 19.99 24.28
C ASN A 658 14.44 20.24 23.84
N THR A 659 14.26 20.87 22.69
CA THR A 659 12.95 21.23 22.13
C THR A 659 12.85 20.64 20.74
N TRP A 660 12.09 19.56 20.63
CA TRP A 660 11.95 18.78 19.41
C TRP A 660 10.57 19.00 18.81
N VAL A 661 10.51 19.06 17.50
CA VAL A 661 9.27 19.10 16.72
C VAL A 661 9.34 18.04 15.63
N THR A 662 8.20 17.50 15.22
CA THR A 662 8.17 16.44 14.20
C THR A 662 7.83 17.01 12.83
N ARG A 663 8.53 16.50 11.80
CA ARG A 663 8.32 16.78 10.38
C ARG A 663 8.27 15.45 9.65
N ASN A 664 7.14 15.14 9.01
CA ASN A 664 6.95 13.87 8.29
C ASN A 664 7.37 12.64 9.12
N GLU A 665 6.85 12.55 10.36
CA GLU A 665 7.16 11.48 11.31
C GLU A 665 8.61 11.43 11.83
N ILE A 666 9.45 12.43 11.50
CA ILE A 666 10.84 12.51 11.92
C ILE A 666 11.03 13.68 12.91
N PRO A 667 11.57 13.44 14.11
CA PRO A 667 11.93 14.53 15.02
C PRO A 667 13.11 15.37 14.50
N VAL A 668 12.98 16.69 14.59
CA VAL A 668 13.98 17.68 14.20
C VAL A 668 14.14 18.75 15.29
N LEU A 669 15.28 19.46 15.23
CA LEU A 669 15.60 20.59 16.10
C LEU A 669 15.59 21.88 15.26
N GLU A 670 14.65 22.78 15.55
CA GLU A 670 14.52 24.06 14.82
C GLU A 670 14.76 25.29 15.71
N ALA A 671 14.80 25.13 17.04
CA ALA A 671 14.87 26.24 18.00
C ALA A 671 16.23 26.38 18.70
N VAL A 672 17.27 25.68 18.23
CA VAL A 672 18.60 25.66 18.84
C VAL A 672 19.19 27.08 18.90
N GLY A 673 19.71 27.46 20.07
CA GLY A 673 20.26 28.79 20.32
C GLY A 673 19.29 29.73 21.04
N PHE A 674 18.00 29.40 21.07
CA PHE A 674 16.96 30.26 21.65
C PHE A 674 16.33 29.64 22.91
N PRO A 675 16.16 30.41 24.00
CA PRO A 675 15.63 29.90 25.28
C PRO A 675 14.12 29.58 25.24
N GLU A 676 13.39 30.14 24.27
CA GLU A 676 11.97 29.92 24.06
C GLU A 676 11.69 29.76 22.56
N ALA A 677 11.06 28.65 22.21
CA ALA A 677 10.59 28.38 20.86
C ALA A 677 9.12 28.78 20.74
N LEU A 678 8.73 29.44 19.65
CA LEU A 678 7.35 29.80 19.35
C LEU A 678 6.88 29.02 18.13
N TYR A 679 5.75 28.31 18.23
CA TYR A 679 5.17 27.55 17.13
C TYR A 679 3.71 27.94 16.93
N MET A 680 3.39 28.47 15.75
CA MET A 680 2.03 28.74 15.33
C MET A 680 1.32 27.43 14.96
N MET A 681 0.10 27.28 15.44
CA MET A 681 -0.75 26.12 15.11
C MET A 681 -1.51 26.39 13.82
N THR A 682 -1.26 25.61 12.77
CA THR A 682 -1.97 25.69 11.49
C THR A 682 -2.57 24.33 11.10
N LYS A 683 -3.33 24.28 10.00
CA LYS A 683 -3.91 23.02 9.50
C LYS A 683 -2.84 22.04 9.00
N GLU A 684 -1.68 22.57 8.63
CA GLU A 684 -0.51 21.83 8.17
C GLU A 684 0.37 21.35 9.35
N GLY A 685 0.12 21.84 10.58
CA GLY A 685 0.85 21.47 11.78
C GLY A 685 1.46 22.66 12.52
N TYR A 686 2.50 22.40 13.31
CA TYR A 686 3.26 23.45 14.00
C TYR A 686 4.24 24.15 13.06
N GLN A 687 4.12 25.46 12.90
CA GLN A 687 5.04 26.29 12.14
C GLN A 687 5.91 27.13 13.08
N LEU A 688 7.24 27.03 12.95
CA LEU A 688 8.15 27.84 13.76
C LEU A 688 7.94 29.33 13.49
N MET A 689 7.76 30.11 14.54
CA MET A 689 7.78 31.56 14.55
C MET A 689 9.13 32.02 15.10
N ARG A 690 9.75 32.99 14.43
CA ARG A 690 11.05 33.58 14.78
C ARG A 690 10.91 35.04 15.23
N VAL A 691 9.69 35.49 15.50
CA VAL A 691 9.39 36.86 15.94
C VAL A 691 10.10 37.26 17.23
N ASN A 692 10.46 36.31 18.10
CA ASN A 692 11.23 36.52 19.34
C ASN A 692 12.74 36.24 19.18
N GLN A 693 13.24 36.16 17.95
CA GLN A 693 14.61 35.73 17.63
C GLN A 693 15.39 36.77 16.79
N LEU A 694 14.98 38.04 16.78
CA LEU A 694 15.74 39.08 16.08
C LEU A 694 16.89 39.59 16.94
N ILE A 695 17.99 39.97 16.28
CA ILE A 695 19.13 40.64 16.92
C ILE A 695 18.80 42.13 16.98
N THR A 696 18.94 42.75 18.15
CA THR A 696 18.71 44.19 18.30
C THR A 696 19.99 44.98 18.05
N ASN A 697 19.87 46.07 17.29
CA ASN A 697 20.95 47.01 16.99
C ASN A 697 20.74 48.35 17.72
N ASP A 698 21.85 48.98 18.09
CA ASP A 698 21.84 50.34 18.61
C ASP A 698 21.93 51.34 17.46
N LEU A 699 20.91 52.19 17.33
CA LEU A 699 20.90 53.26 16.34
C LEU A 699 21.30 54.60 16.96
N THR A 700 21.76 55.51 16.10
CA THR A 700 22.06 56.89 16.48
C THR A 700 21.10 57.86 15.79
N PHE A 701 20.63 58.83 16.56
CA PHE A 701 19.80 59.95 16.11
C PHE A 701 20.38 61.28 16.60
N SER A 702 20.11 62.37 15.88
CA SER A 702 20.46 63.71 16.34
C SER A 702 19.46 64.19 17.39
N VAL A 703 19.93 65.02 18.32
CA VAL A 703 19.02 65.71 19.26
C VAL A 703 17.96 66.52 18.50
N GLY A 704 16.70 66.39 18.92
CA GLY A 704 15.56 67.00 18.24
C GLY A 704 14.97 66.18 17.09
N SER A 705 15.53 65.00 16.76
CA SER A 705 14.96 64.11 15.72
C SER A 705 13.48 63.82 15.95
N THR A 706 12.68 63.84 14.89
CA THR A 706 11.23 63.66 15.02
C THR A 706 10.86 62.19 15.21
N THR A 707 9.68 61.90 15.79
CA THR A 707 9.16 60.52 15.87
C THR A 707 9.07 59.87 14.49
N LYS A 708 8.76 60.65 13.44
CA LYS A 708 8.71 60.15 12.06
C LYS A 708 10.07 59.66 11.55
N GLU A 709 11.16 60.36 11.91
CA GLU A 709 12.52 59.94 11.55
C GLU A 709 12.91 58.62 12.23
N ILE A 710 12.41 58.36 13.44
CA ILE A 710 12.56 57.06 14.10
C ILE A 710 11.71 56.01 13.39
N GLU A 711 10.46 56.32 13.04
CA GLU A 711 9.53 55.41 12.34
C GLU A 711 10.05 54.97 10.96
N GLU A 712 10.71 55.87 10.22
CA GLU A 712 11.29 55.58 8.90
C GLU A 712 12.48 54.60 8.98
N ARG A 713 13.08 54.42 10.16
CA ARG A 713 14.27 53.59 10.40
C ARG A 713 14.02 52.37 11.29
N LEU A 714 12.76 52.01 11.56
CA LEU A 714 12.44 50.93 12.52
C LEU A 714 13.07 49.58 12.18
N SER A 715 13.20 49.24 10.90
CA SER A 715 13.83 47.99 10.48
C SER A 715 15.32 47.95 10.80
N GLU A 716 16.01 49.09 10.86
CA GLU A 716 17.46 49.15 11.15
C GLU A 716 17.78 48.76 12.59
N PHE A 717 16.81 48.81 13.50
CA PHE A 717 16.94 48.30 14.86
C PHE A 717 17.09 46.78 14.93
N PHE A 718 16.89 46.05 13.84
CA PHE A 718 16.87 44.60 13.83
C PHE A 718 17.76 44.02 12.74
N ASP A 719 18.58 43.05 13.14
CA ASP A 719 19.29 42.15 12.24
C ASP A 719 18.72 40.73 12.34
N PHE A 720 18.89 39.98 11.25
CA PHE A 720 18.52 38.57 11.18
C PHE A 720 19.74 37.69 11.43
N HIS A 721 19.54 36.57 12.12
CA HIS A 721 20.58 35.55 12.19
C HIS A 721 20.87 34.96 10.80
N SER A 722 22.09 34.44 10.61
CA SER A 722 22.57 33.95 9.31
C SER A 722 21.77 32.79 8.71
N ASP A 723 20.97 32.10 9.52
CA ASP A 723 20.14 30.97 9.14
C ASP A 723 18.72 31.34 8.69
N PHE A 724 18.36 32.64 8.70
CA PHE A 724 17.11 33.12 8.10
C PHE A 724 17.19 33.13 6.57
N THR A 725 16.18 32.59 5.91
CA THR A 725 16.02 32.67 4.45
C THR A 725 15.52 34.05 4.01
N GLU A 726 15.77 34.44 2.75
CA GLU A 726 15.25 35.72 2.22
C GLU A 726 13.73 35.83 2.29
N ASN A 727 13.02 34.72 2.01
CA ASN A 727 11.56 34.69 2.11
C ASN A 727 11.08 34.91 3.55
N GLU A 728 11.76 34.34 4.55
CA GLU A 728 11.40 34.56 5.96
C GLU A 728 11.59 36.01 6.37
N LYS A 729 12.62 36.71 5.86
CA LYS A 729 12.86 38.12 6.18
C LYS A 729 11.72 39.03 5.72
N GLU A 730 11.07 38.69 4.61
CA GLU A 730 9.91 39.41 4.08
C GLU A 730 8.63 39.23 4.93
N GLU A 731 8.60 38.27 5.87
CA GLU A 731 7.44 38.03 6.74
C GLU A 731 7.31 39.06 7.88
N PHE A 732 8.31 39.92 8.08
CA PHE A 732 8.42 40.82 9.22
C PHE A 732 7.94 42.24 8.93
N SER A 733 7.22 42.83 9.89
CA SER A 733 6.83 44.23 9.88
C SER A 733 7.01 44.88 11.25
N TYR A 734 7.25 46.19 11.26
CA TYR A 734 7.67 46.94 12.45
C TYR A 734 6.72 48.10 12.71
N LYS A 735 6.39 48.32 13.98
CA LYS A 735 5.55 49.43 14.41
C LYS A 735 6.06 50.00 15.73
N LEU A 736 6.32 51.31 15.75
CA LEU A 736 6.69 52.02 16.97
C LEU A 736 5.51 52.08 17.94
N ILE A 737 5.74 51.69 19.20
CA ILE A 737 4.76 51.83 20.29
C ILE A 737 5.02 53.14 21.05
N CYS A 738 6.25 53.31 21.54
CA CYS A 738 6.69 54.51 22.25
C CYS A 738 8.22 54.64 22.28
N HIS A 739 8.74 55.82 22.63
CA HIS A 739 10.17 56.09 22.81
C HIS A 739 10.42 57.19 23.87
N ASP A 740 11.62 57.22 24.46
CA ASP A 740 12.03 58.19 25.50
C ASP A 740 12.20 59.65 25.02
N GLY A 741 11.85 59.96 23.77
CA GLY A 741 12.08 61.25 23.14
C GLY A 741 13.53 61.48 22.69
N THR A 742 13.76 62.54 21.91
CA THR A 742 15.06 62.89 21.30
C THR A 742 15.56 64.27 21.73
N LEU A 743 14.84 64.98 22.61
CA LEU A 743 15.22 66.33 23.07
C LEU A 743 16.36 66.33 24.09
N LYS A 744 16.79 65.14 24.52
CA LYS A 744 17.89 64.96 25.49
C LYS A 744 18.89 63.98 24.91
N THR A 745 20.16 64.32 24.99
CA THR A 745 21.28 63.48 24.55
C THR A 745 21.42 62.22 25.42
N GLY A 746 22.29 61.31 24.98
CA GLY A 746 22.62 60.08 25.69
C GLY A 746 21.75 58.89 25.28
N GLU A 747 21.92 57.76 25.99
CA GLU A 747 21.15 56.54 25.76
C GLU A 747 19.66 56.77 26.02
N LYS A 748 18.83 56.17 25.17
CA LYS A 748 17.37 56.22 25.16
C LYS A 748 16.83 54.86 24.76
N LYS A 749 15.57 54.59 25.09
CA LYS A 749 14.88 53.36 24.73
C LYS A 749 13.65 53.60 23.87
N ALA A 750 13.33 52.62 23.04
CA ALA A 750 12.08 52.54 22.29
C ALA A 750 11.44 51.16 22.46
N GLN A 751 10.11 51.13 22.43
CA GLN A 751 9.32 49.91 22.38
C GLN A 751 8.81 49.73 20.95
N ILE A 752 9.21 48.64 20.30
CA ILE A 752 8.84 48.34 18.91
C ILE A 752 8.06 47.02 18.87
N GLN A 753 6.86 47.07 18.30
CA GLN A 753 6.11 45.87 17.95
C GLN A 753 6.65 45.31 16.64
N VAL A 754 7.14 44.07 16.70
CA VAL A 754 7.54 43.28 15.55
C VAL A 754 6.43 42.27 15.29
N THR A 755 5.95 42.19 14.06
CA THR A 755 4.92 41.21 13.64
C THR A 755 5.47 40.33 12.54
N GLN A 756 5.42 39.02 12.75
CA GLN A 756 5.72 38.03 11.72
C GLN A 756 4.42 37.46 11.15
N THR A 757 4.29 37.43 9.83
CA THR A 757 3.10 36.95 9.11
C THR A 757 3.41 35.67 8.36
N LYS A 758 2.66 34.60 8.62
CA LYS A 758 2.76 33.31 7.91
C LYS A 758 1.39 32.91 7.34
N GLY A 759 1.28 32.94 6.02
CA GLY A 759 0.01 32.71 5.33
C GLY A 759 -1.02 33.79 5.68
N GLU A 760 -2.19 33.38 6.18
CA GLU A 760 -3.25 34.30 6.62
C GLU A 760 -3.13 34.72 8.10
N TYR A 761 -2.20 34.13 8.85
CA TYR A 761 -2.03 34.34 10.28
C TYR A 761 -0.83 35.24 10.59
N HIS A 762 -0.88 35.93 11.71
CA HIS A 762 0.18 36.82 12.17
C HIS A 762 0.35 36.73 13.69
N PHE A 763 1.58 36.95 14.16
CA PHE A 763 1.87 37.01 15.59
C PHE A 763 2.86 38.13 15.90
N SER A 764 2.55 38.91 16.94
CA SER A 764 3.36 40.08 17.32
C SER A 764 4.12 39.86 18.63
N TYR A 765 5.32 40.41 18.69
CA TYR A 765 6.20 40.45 19.86
C TYR A 765 6.72 41.88 20.06
N GLU A 766 6.89 42.31 21.30
CA GLU A 766 7.35 43.67 21.63
C GLU A 766 8.82 43.63 22.08
N TYR A 767 9.68 44.36 21.37
CA TYR A 767 11.09 44.53 21.72
C TYR A 767 11.30 45.87 22.40
N GLU A 768 12.08 45.85 23.48
CA GLU A 768 12.74 47.04 24.00
C GLU A 768 14.10 47.15 23.32
N VAL A 769 14.32 48.24 22.58
CA VAL A 769 15.59 48.52 21.88
C VAL A 769 16.23 49.80 22.42
N SER A 770 17.56 49.87 22.38
CA SER A 770 18.32 51.06 22.75
C SER A 770 18.66 51.89 21.50
N PHE A 771 18.70 53.21 21.67
CA PHE A 771 19.29 54.14 20.71
C PHE A 771 20.04 55.24 21.43
N TYR A 772 20.99 55.86 20.75
CA TYR A 772 21.76 56.98 21.27
C TYR A 772 21.35 58.29 20.60
N VAL A 773 21.16 59.32 21.42
CA VAL A 773 20.93 60.68 20.91
C VAL A 773 22.24 61.46 21.01
N GLU A 774 22.81 61.77 19.85
CA GLU A 774 24.03 62.58 19.76
C GLU A 774 23.74 64.06 20.04
N PRO A 775 24.71 64.77 20.65
CA PRO A 775 24.64 66.23 20.74
C PRO A 775 24.59 66.86 19.36
N GLY A 776 23.77 67.89 19.24
CA GLY A 776 23.73 68.77 18.09
C GLY A 776 24.83 69.84 18.15
N THR A 777 24.69 70.84 17.30
CA THR A 777 25.61 71.99 17.25
C THR A 777 25.09 73.14 18.12
N ILE A 778 26.01 74.00 18.53
CA ILE A 778 25.68 75.33 19.03
C ILE A 778 25.74 76.29 17.85
N GLU A 779 24.70 77.11 17.70
CA GLU A 779 24.63 78.06 16.61
C GLU A 779 23.90 79.35 17.00
N LEU A 780 24.37 80.45 16.40
CA LEU A 780 23.64 81.70 16.37
C LEU A 780 22.56 81.59 15.29
N ASN A 781 21.38 81.12 15.67
CA ASN A 781 20.30 80.75 14.76
C ASN A 781 19.73 81.95 13.98
N GLU A 782 19.43 83.07 14.66
CA GLU A 782 18.80 84.22 14.00
C GLU A 782 19.09 85.55 14.72
N LEU A 783 19.25 86.63 13.94
CA LEU A 783 19.25 88.01 14.42
C LEU A 783 17.98 88.71 13.93
N ALA A 784 16.93 88.72 14.75
CA ALA A 784 15.65 89.30 14.39
C ALA A 784 15.64 90.82 14.71
N ASN A 785 15.26 91.65 13.73
CA ASN A 785 15.18 93.12 13.85
C ASN A 785 16.50 93.80 14.28
N ALA A 786 17.64 93.22 13.93
CA ALA A 786 18.97 93.74 14.29
C ALA A 786 19.49 94.82 13.33
N ASP A 787 18.83 95.03 12.18
CA ASP A 787 19.09 96.16 11.29
C ASP A 787 18.23 97.36 11.71
N PHE A 788 18.88 98.46 12.10
CA PHE A 788 18.22 99.71 12.49
C PHE A 788 19.04 100.93 12.05
N ASP A 789 18.38 102.08 11.96
CA ASP A 789 19.02 103.37 11.63
C ASP A 789 18.85 104.38 12.77
N PHE A 790 19.74 105.38 12.82
CA PHE A 790 19.61 106.50 13.78
C PHE A 790 18.92 107.72 13.17
N GLY A 791 18.33 107.57 11.98
CA GLY A 791 17.71 108.61 11.19
C GLY A 791 18.65 109.77 10.84
N GLU A 792 18.06 110.95 10.63
CA GLU A 792 18.80 112.19 10.42
C GLU A 792 19.25 112.79 11.76
N ILE A 793 20.57 112.83 11.99
CA ILE A 793 21.14 113.47 13.18
C ILE A 793 21.60 114.88 12.83
N LYS A 794 21.10 115.89 13.56
CA LYS A 794 21.54 117.29 13.43
C LYS A 794 22.67 117.59 14.40
N TYR A 795 23.77 118.13 13.90
CA TYR A 795 24.91 118.56 14.71
C TYR A 795 24.53 119.63 15.76
N MET A 796 25.00 119.47 17.00
CA MET A 796 24.95 120.48 18.06
C MET A 796 26.30 120.59 18.76
N SER A 797 26.58 121.74 19.40
CA SER A 797 27.85 122.00 20.10
C SER A 797 27.97 121.28 21.45
N ASN A 798 26.91 120.61 21.91
CA ASN A 798 26.88 119.80 23.13
C ASN A 798 26.86 118.30 22.80
N ARG A 799 27.20 117.47 23.80
CA ARG A 799 27.09 116.01 23.70
C ARG A 799 25.66 115.61 23.37
N GLN A 800 25.47 114.68 22.43
CA GLN A 800 24.17 114.15 22.04
C GLN A 800 24.09 112.64 22.28
N GLU A 801 22.89 112.17 22.59
CA GLU A 801 22.54 110.75 22.60
C GLU A 801 21.30 110.57 21.73
N VAL A 802 21.41 109.73 20.71
CA VAL A 802 20.36 109.49 19.71
C VAL A 802 19.94 108.03 19.77
N GLN A 803 18.64 107.77 19.91
CA GLN A 803 18.11 106.41 19.88
C GLN A 803 17.91 105.94 18.44
N ALA A 804 18.14 104.66 18.19
CA ALA A 804 17.84 104.06 16.89
C ALA A 804 16.32 104.00 16.64
N LYS A 805 15.93 103.87 15.39
CA LYS A 805 14.55 103.74 14.94
C LYS A 805 14.28 102.30 14.49
N GLY A 806 13.08 101.82 14.79
CA GLY A 806 12.66 100.47 14.45
C GLY A 806 11.33 100.11 15.11
N ASP A 807 10.54 99.28 14.43
CA ASP A 807 9.19 98.91 14.88
C ASP A 807 9.18 97.75 15.88
N LEU A 808 10.25 96.95 15.92
CA LEU A 808 10.42 95.83 16.83
C LEU A 808 11.82 95.86 17.46
N ALA A 809 11.90 95.46 18.73
CA ALA A 809 13.18 95.40 19.44
C ALA A 809 14.11 94.34 18.82
N PRO A 810 15.42 94.61 18.69
CA PRO A 810 16.39 93.62 18.25
C PRO A 810 16.42 92.41 19.17
N ARG A 811 16.48 91.21 18.57
CA ARG A 811 16.58 89.92 19.28
C ARG A 811 17.65 89.06 18.65
N ILE A 812 18.34 88.34 19.53
CA ILE A 812 19.41 87.41 19.18
C ILE A 812 18.95 86.03 19.63
N ILE A 813 18.82 85.11 18.69
CA ILE A 813 18.35 83.75 18.92
C ILE A 813 19.52 82.79 18.79
N ILE A 814 19.79 82.04 19.85
CA ILE A 814 20.83 81.03 19.93
C ILE A 814 20.14 79.68 20.12
N ASN A 815 20.52 78.69 19.31
CA ASN A 815 20.15 77.30 19.52
C ASN A 815 21.38 76.59 20.08
N ASP A 816 21.25 76.09 21.31
CA ASP A 816 22.29 75.29 21.94
C ASP A 816 21.80 73.86 22.13
N TYR A 817 22.20 73.01 21.20
CA TYR A 817 21.98 71.57 21.26
C TYR A 817 23.29 70.81 21.52
N SER A 818 24.35 71.53 21.89
CA SER A 818 25.71 71.00 21.98
C SER A 818 26.08 70.55 23.39
N ASN A 819 27.18 69.80 23.51
CA ASN A 819 27.74 69.39 24.80
C ASN A 819 28.72 70.41 25.40
N VAL A 820 28.69 71.67 24.94
CA VAL A 820 29.61 72.68 25.47
C VAL A 820 29.18 73.04 26.90
N SER A 821 30.17 73.10 27.80
CA SER A 821 29.91 73.47 29.19
C SER A 821 29.76 74.98 29.40
N GLN A 822 30.10 75.78 28.39
CA GLN A 822 30.02 77.22 28.40
C GLN A 822 30.04 77.77 26.97
N TRP A 823 29.39 78.91 26.75
CA TRP A 823 29.57 79.69 25.52
C TRP A 823 29.44 81.19 25.81
N ASP A 824 30.07 82.00 24.95
CA ASP A 824 30.04 83.45 25.02
C ASP A 824 29.53 84.05 23.71
N LEU A 825 28.58 84.99 23.81
CA LEU A 825 28.14 85.81 22.71
C LEU A 825 28.83 87.17 22.78
N LEU A 826 29.72 87.42 21.83
CA LEU A 826 30.49 88.66 21.72
C LEU A 826 29.87 89.59 20.68
N VAL A 827 29.99 90.89 20.92
CA VAL A 827 29.66 91.93 19.94
C VAL A 827 30.81 92.90 19.75
N SER A 828 31.08 93.24 18.49
CA SER A 828 31.98 94.32 18.11
C SER A 828 31.41 95.06 16.92
N ARG A 829 32.05 96.16 16.53
CA ARG A 829 31.68 96.89 15.31
C ARG A 829 32.88 97.44 14.56
N THR A 830 32.72 97.66 13.27
CA THR A 830 33.67 98.44 12.48
C THR A 830 33.56 99.94 12.81
N PRO A 831 34.59 100.75 12.50
CA PRO A 831 34.46 102.21 12.58
C PRO A 831 33.28 102.71 11.74
N TYR A 832 32.65 103.79 12.16
CA TYR A 832 31.63 104.45 11.33
C TYR A 832 32.31 105.11 10.14
N ALA A 833 32.12 104.60 8.94
CA ALA A 833 32.76 105.11 7.72
C ALA A 833 31.72 105.48 6.68
N ASP A 834 31.94 106.57 5.95
CA ASP A 834 31.11 106.88 4.78
C ASP A 834 31.60 106.19 3.50
N GLU A 835 30.87 106.37 2.40
CA GLU A 835 31.21 105.79 1.09
C GLU A 835 32.59 106.24 0.55
N GLN A 836 33.16 107.31 1.10
CA GLN A 836 34.49 107.81 0.75
C GLN A 836 35.59 107.31 1.71
N GLY A 837 35.24 106.46 2.69
CA GLY A 837 36.17 105.91 3.68
C GLY A 837 36.55 106.87 4.81
N ARG A 838 35.82 107.99 4.97
CA ARG A 838 36.04 108.93 6.08
C ARG A 838 35.42 108.37 7.35
N VAL A 839 36.19 108.30 8.44
CA VAL A 839 35.76 107.68 9.70
C VAL A 839 35.27 108.72 10.71
N LEU A 840 34.16 108.46 11.39
CA LEU A 840 33.74 109.20 12.58
C LEU A 840 34.46 108.68 13.82
N ASN A 841 35.32 109.52 14.37
CA ASN A 841 36.05 109.23 15.61
C ASN A 841 35.23 109.65 16.85
N ASP A 842 35.49 108.99 17.97
CA ASP A 842 34.90 109.24 19.30
C ASP A 842 33.37 109.07 19.40
N VAL A 843 32.71 108.57 18.36
CA VAL A 843 31.28 108.17 18.39
C VAL A 843 31.16 106.77 18.98
N THR A 844 30.30 106.61 19.98
CA THR A 844 30.09 105.33 20.69
C THR A 844 28.66 104.84 20.50
N MET A 845 28.49 103.55 20.20
CA MET A 845 27.20 102.87 20.25
C MET A 845 27.04 102.26 21.63
N ALA A 846 25.84 102.33 22.20
CA ALA A 846 25.51 101.65 23.44
C ALA A 846 24.24 100.82 23.30
N PHE A 847 24.34 99.55 23.67
CA PHE A 847 23.19 98.68 23.92
C PHE A 847 22.76 98.79 25.37
N LYS A 848 21.47 98.97 25.60
CA LYS A 848 20.87 99.26 26.90
C LYS A 848 19.73 98.30 27.17
N ASN A 849 19.45 98.07 28.45
CA ASN A 849 18.34 97.25 28.91
C ASN A 849 18.31 95.89 28.20
N LEU A 850 19.46 95.22 28.14
CA LEU A 850 19.52 93.83 27.70
C LEU A 850 18.64 93.00 28.63
N LYS A 851 17.89 92.05 28.08
CA LYS A 851 17.08 91.11 28.85
C LYS A 851 17.04 89.75 28.17
N ILE A 852 17.03 88.71 29.00
CA ILE A 852 16.75 87.35 28.56
C ILE A 852 15.25 87.26 28.32
N PHE A 853 14.86 87.11 27.07
CA PHE A 853 13.45 87.06 26.67
C PHE A 853 12.88 85.64 26.80
N GLU A 854 13.70 84.65 26.47
CA GLU A 854 13.38 83.22 26.55
C GLU A 854 14.72 82.49 26.71
N THR A 855 14.82 81.47 27.57
CA THR A 855 16.01 80.61 27.62
C THR A 855 15.67 79.26 28.24
N VAL A 856 16.37 78.23 27.78
CA VAL A 856 16.41 76.91 28.41
C VAL A 856 17.52 76.77 29.45
N HIS A 857 18.45 77.73 29.50
CA HIS A 857 19.61 77.64 30.39
C HIS A 857 19.33 78.29 31.72
N GLU A 858 19.67 77.62 32.82
CA GLU A 858 19.49 78.17 34.16
C GLU A 858 20.48 79.31 34.44
N GLU A 859 21.65 79.25 33.80
CA GLU A 859 22.78 80.18 34.01
C GLU A 859 23.25 80.83 32.72
N LEU A 860 22.33 81.60 32.11
CA LEU A 860 22.66 82.61 31.12
C LEU A 860 22.76 83.97 31.83
N GLU A 861 23.95 84.56 31.85
CA GLU A 861 24.18 85.90 32.38
C GLU A 861 24.30 86.93 31.26
N ILE A 862 23.75 88.12 31.50
CA ILE A 862 23.87 89.28 30.60
C ILE A 862 24.40 90.49 31.39
N PRO A 863 25.08 91.44 30.73
CA PRO A 863 25.59 92.64 31.39
C PRO A 863 24.48 93.45 32.09
N SER A 864 24.71 93.85 33.34
CA SER A 864 23.76 94.61 34.16
C SER A 864 23.70 96.11 33.84
N GLY A 865 24.57 96.61 32.97
CA GLY A 865 24.66 98.02 32.58
C GLY A 865 24.66 98.23 31.05
N ASP A 866 24.74 99.49 30.63
CA ASP A 866 24.90 99.87 29.21
C ASP A 866 26.17 99.20 28.65
N VAL A 867 26.03 98.39 27.61
CA VAL A 867 27.16 97.82 26.85
C VAL A 867 27.60 98.82 25.81
N ILE A 868 28.86 99.26 25.87
CA ILE A 868 29.45 100.09 24.82
C ILE A 868 29.98 99.16 23.72
N VAL A 869 29.43 99.29 22.52
CA VAL A 869 29.86 98.53 21.35
C VAL A 869 30.93 99.34 20.63
N ASP A 870 32.16 98.84 20.66
CA ASP A 870 33.32 99.42 19.98
C ASP A 870 34.00 98.38 19.07
N GLN A 871 35.24 98.64 18.67
CA GLN A 871 35.99 97.75 17.77
C GLN A 871 36.54 96.51 18.48
N THR A 872 36.57 96.50 19.81
CA THR A 872 37.00 95.36 20.62
C THR A 872 35.78 94.51 20.96
N PRO A 873 35.82 93.18 20.75
CA PRO A 873 34.73 92.30 21.14
C PRO A 873 34.38 92.41 22.62
N TYR A 874 33.09 92.59 22.93
CA TYR A 874 32.55 92.67 24.27
C TYR A 874 31.49 91.59 24.48
N SER A 875 31.55 90.84 25.59
CA SER A 875 30.55 89.80 25.88
C SER A 875 29.22 90.40 26.31
N ILE A 876 28.15 89.99 25.64
CA ILE A 876 26.77 90.44 25.92
C ILE A 876 25.85 89.32 26.39
N GLY A 877 26.37 88.09 26.46
CA GLY A 877 25.68 86.93 26.99
C GLY A 877 26.69 85.82 27.25
N THR A 878 26.80 85.39 28.50
CA THR A 878 27.68 84.28 28.91
C THR A 878 26.82 83.17 29.49
N MET A 879 26.91 81.98 28.92
CA MET A 879 26.26 80.79 29.45
C MET A 879 27.31 79.91 30.13
N VAL A 880 27.02 79.44 31.33
CA VAL A 880 27.82 78.41 32.02
C VAL A 880 26.90 77.32 32.51
N ASN A 881 27.12 76.10 32.03
CA ASN A 881 26.39 74.94 32.51
C ASN A 881 27.12 74.35 33.73
N LYS A 882 26.59 74.54 34.94
CA LYS A 882 27.21 74.06 36.19
C LYS A 882 27.36 72.54 36.28
N GLU A 883 26.55 71.79 35.54
CA GLU A 883 26.64 70.33 35.46
C GLU A 883 27.64 69.87 34.37
N GLY A 884 28.33 70.80 33.70
CA GLY A 884 29.36 70.53 32.70
C GLY A 884 28.83 69.77 31.49
N ILE A 885 29.63 68.84 30.94
CA ILE A 885 29.21 67.93 29.84
C ILE A 885 28.04 67.01 30.21
N HIS A 886 27.60 67.02 31.48
CA HIS A 886 26.48 66.22 31.97
C HIS A 886 25.20 67.04 32.19
N GLY A 887 25.24 68.36 31.92
CA GLY A 887 24.09 69.23 32.10
C GLY A 887 23.01 69.02 31.05
N LYS A 888 21.77 69.33 31.43
CA LYS A 888 20.54 68.91 30.73
C LYS A 888 19.85 70.03 29.94
N GLU A 889 20.55 71.13 29.70
CA GLU A 889 20.00 72.38 29.19
C GLU A 889 20.20 72.50 27.68
N TYR A 890 19.35 71.82 26.91
CA TYR A 890 19.37 71.86 25.45
C TYR A 890 18.16 72.63 24.91
N GLY A 891 18.39 73.54 23.95
CA GLY A 891 17.34 74.28 23.28
C GLY A 891 17.66 75.73 23.02
N LYS A 892 16.61 76.55 23.01
CA LYS A 892 16.64 77.91 22.48
C LYS A 892 16.84 78.96 23.56
N SER A 893 17.67 79.94 23.27
CA SER A 893 17.86 81.16 24.06
C SER A 893 17.68 82.41 23.22
N VAL A 894 17.01 83.41 23.77
CA VAL A 894 16.68 84.68 23.11
C VAL A 894 17.08 85.84 24.00
N ILE A 895 18.04 86.65 23.53
CA ILE A 895 18.45 87.90 24.17
C ILE A 895 17.81 89.06 23.41
N GLN A 896 17.09 89.94 24.11
CA GLN A 896 16.45 91.12 23.54
C GLN A 896 17.16 92.41 23.98
N ILE A 897 17.33 93.35 23.04
CA ILE A 897 17.96 94.66 23.28
C ILE A 897 16.89 95.75 23.46
N GLY A 898 16.59 96.10 24.71
CA GLY A 898 15.56 97.08 25.08
C GLY A 898 14.16 96.77 24.53
N ASP A 899 13.39 97.80 24.20
CA ASP A 899 12.02 97.73 23.68
C ASP A 899 11.79 98.73 22.54
N SER A 900 10.81 98.48 21.66
CA SER A 900 10.33 99.48 20.69
C SER A 900 9.13 100.24 21.24
N GLN A 901 9.22 101.58 21.23
CA GLN A 901 8.13 102.47 21.62
C GLN A 901 8.01 103.60 20.58
N ASN A 902 6.85 103.71 19.92
CA ASN A 902 6.59 104.71 18.87
C ASN A 902 7.68 104.73 17.76
N SER A 903 8.07 103.55 17.28
CA SER A 903 9.14 103.37 16.27
C SER A 903 10.54 103.84 16.70
N VAL A 904 10.77 103.94 18.01
CA VAL A 904 12.09 104.22 18.62
C VAL A 904 12.54 103.00 19.42
N LEU A 905 13.77 102.56 19.17
CA LEU A 905 14.42 101.46 19.89
C LEU A 905 15.11 102.00 21.14
N THR A 906 14.49 101.77 22.29
CA THR A 906 14.98 102.26 23.59
C THR A 906 16.29 101.62 24.04
N GLY A 907 16.60 100.44 23.49
CA GLY A 907 17.78 99.65 23.81
C GLY A 907 19.01 99.97 22.97
N VAL A 908 18.92 100.81 21.94
CA VAL A 908 20.06 101.07 21.06
C VAL A 908 20.26 102.56 20.87
N SER A 909 21.40 103.05 21.34
CA SER A 909 21.72 104.47 21.36
C SER A 909 23.09 104.78 20.77
N LEU A 910 23.22 105.96 20.20
CA LEU A 910 24.45 106.52 19.65
C LEU A 910 24.83 107.77 20.44
N LYS A 911 26.01 107.78 21.05
CA LYS A 911 26.53 108.91 21.82
C LYS A 911 27.59 109.65 20.99
N LEU A 912 27.30 110.91 20.67
CA LEU A 912 28.19 111.82 19.96
C LEU A 912 28.86 112.79 20.95
N PRO A 913 30.21 112.90 21.00
CA PRO A 913 30.91 113.94 21.74
C PRO A 913 30.51 115.37 21.36
N ALA A 914 30.87 116.32 22.23
CA ALA A 914 30.75 117.75 21.92
C ALA A 914 31.84 118.15 20.91
N ASN A 915 31.50 119.01 19.94
CA ASN A 915 32.42 119.61 18.98
C ASN A 915 33.14 118.64 18.01
N ILE A 916 32.46 117.58 17.56
CA ILE A 916 33.05 116.65 16.58
C ILE A 916 33.14 117.33 15.20
N PRO A 917 34.31 117.34 14.55
CA PRO A 917 34.40 117.74 13.15
C PRO A 917 33.77 116.63 12.30
N ILE A 918 32.53 116.82 11.86
CA ILE A 918 31.80 115.85 11.03
C ILE A 918 31.51 116.48 9.65
N ASP A 919 31.66 115.70 8.59
CA ASP A 919 31.18 116.05 7.26
C ASP A 919 29.74 115.57 7.09
N ALA A 920 28.89 116.33 6.38
CA ALA A 920 27.55 115.86 6.06
C ALA A 920 27.64 114.67 5.08
N SER A 921 27.33 113.45 5.56
CA SER A 921 27.45 112.20 4.82
C SER A 921 26.61 111.08 5.45
N THR A 922 26.51 109.94 4.78
CA THR A 922 25.93 108.71 5.35
C THR A 922 27.07 107.84 5.85
N TYR A 923 27.12 107.59 7.16
CA TYR A 923 28.18 106.79 7.80
C TYR A 923 27.65 105.43 8.19
N ARG A 924 28.28 104.35 7.76
CA ARG A 924 27.85 102.98 8.06
C ARG A 924 28.80 102.34 9.04
N THR A 925 28.27 101.43 9.85
CA THR A 925 29.05 100.53 10.67
C THR A 925 28.49 99.13 10.51
N THR A 926 29.36 98.14 10.59
CA THR A 926 28.99 96.73 10.63
C THR A 926 29.08 96.28 12.06
N VAL A 927 28.00 95.77 12.63
CA VAL A 927 28.03 95.09 13.93
C VAL A 927 28.24 93.61 13.67
N THR A 928 29.29 93.07 14.28
CA THR A 928 29.66 91.67 14.20
C THR A 928 29.26 90.99 15.49
N TRP A 929 28.51 89.90 15.35
CA TRP A 929 28.14 89.00 16.43
C TRP A 929 28.96 87.71 16.29
N GLU A 930 29.61 87.31 17.36
CA GLU A 930 30.45 86.10 17.37
C GLU A 930 30.01 85.22 18.53
N LEU A 931 29.63 83.97 18.23
CA LEU A 931 29.29 82.96 19.24
C LEU A 931 30.48 82.03 19.42
N VAL A 932 31.01 81.99 20.63
CA VAL A 932 32.24 81.27 20.99
C VAL A 932 31.88 80.10 21.90
N SER A 933 32.12 78.88 21.42
CA SER A 933 31.75 77.63 22.07
C SER A 933 32.72 77.16 23.18
N ASP A 934 33.87 77.81 23.30
CA ASP A 934 34.80 77.67 24.43
C ASP A 934 35.60 78.98 24.65
N PRO A 935 35.11 79.89 25.52
CA PRO A 935 35.76 81.17 25.78
C PRO A 935 37.13 81.06 26.45
N THR A 936 37.53 79.90 26.98
CA THR A 936 38.86 79.74 27.62
C THR A 936 40.02 79.72 26.60
N LEU A 937 39.74 79.41 25.33
CA LEU A 937 40.73 79.44 24.25
C LEU A 937 41.08 80.87 23.79
N LEU A 938 40.25 81.88 24.11
CA LEU A 938 40.53 83.30 23.80
C LEU A 938 41.60 83.92 24.72
N GLY A 939 41.97 83.24 25.81
CA GLY A 939 42.99 83.71 26.77
C GLY A 939 44.45 83.48 26.35
N GLY A 940 44.69 82.85 25.20
CA GLY A 940 46.03 82.54 24.68
C GLY A 940 46.65 83.67 23.86
N GLY A 941 46.79 84.88 24.43
CA GLY A 941 47.38 86.00 23.72
C GLY A 941 47.38 87.30 24.52
N GLN A 942 48.18 87.35 25.58
CA GLN A 942 48.73 88.61 26.09
C GLN A 942 50.24 88.64 25.87
#